data_AF-A0A6A5KA94-F1
#
_entry.id   AF-A0A6A5KA94-F1
#
_cell.length_a   1.000
_cell.length_b   1.000
_cell.length_c   1.000
_cell.angle_alpha   90.00
_cell.angle_beta   90.00
_cell.angle_gamma   90.00
#
_symmetry.space_group_name_H-M   'P 1'
#
loop_
_entity.id
_entity.type
_entity.pdbx_description
1 polymer ?
#
loop_
_entity_poly.entity_id
_entity_poly.type
_entity_poly.pdbx_seq_one_letter_code
_entity_poly.pdbx_strand_id
1 'polypeptide(L)'
;MADPSDDAMRPAKRARLDGNGSSAPSAATSASTSHAPPNVRDAAAIETDLEREVRAGITEYVCPDNLGFTGVLKQRYTDFLVNEIGLHGEVLHLRSTEVEKKKEEDGKRDDSGKKAASAAAKERVEETQVEEATGGAEMQDAKLGIEAANPEPEEALAEEDRSTLCAIFGEQTTDEIIKLVRQVRRREEKKARDFKAVVSPPITDKDARTQAHKSLRRIFPNLLESAMEEDQSIRIKATPPAERKKKKAKGGNRDREDQGRRRGGLDWEELGGEYLHFNLYKENKDTMEVVGFLGSKLNCGTKGFGFAGTKDRRACTVQRVCVKRQTAQRMQSFNRTLFNAAIGDFEYRHNDLKLGDLMGNEFTITLRDCHFQNEEGLDFDQRRKLANDVVGKAIYDFSVKGFINYYGLQRFGSFAASTDAIGLKMLQDDFKGAVEDILAYSDVALAAADGTDTESTIQVSQDDRNRSKALHIWQTKGSGAEALDFLPKKFAAERNIIQHLSSRNSKTGRYDRRTDWQGALMTIPRTLRLMYVHAYQSLVWNTVAGKRWTTHGDKVVPGDLVLVNEHRDKQDTTNTTTNQPETTIDQDGEPIINPSGTENANAADADFERARPLSAAEAESGQYTVWDVVLPQPGFDVEYPQNSIGAFYTEFMGSAKGGGLDPYHMRRSWRETSLSGGYRKFMSRPLQPLAFEVHEYTKPDEQFVETDMQRLGRARDVGKGAGGDAEMEEGEEKEEEAKKIAVVLTLQLASSQYATMALRELMKAGGVRAYKPEFMGGR
;
A
#
# COMPACT_ATOMS: atom_id res chain seq x y z
N MET A 1 11.21 -78.94 -45.78
CA MET A 1 9.91 -78.49 -45.21
C MET A 1 9.75 -77.02 -45.58
N ALA A 2 8.53 -76.48 -45.62
CA ALA A 2 8.23 -75.10 -46.05
C ALA A 2 8.60 -74.08 -44.93
N ASP A 3 9.04 -72.83 -45.14
CA ASP A 3 8.72 -71.78 -46.14
C ASP A 3 7.31 -71.18 -45.99
N PRO A 4 7.08 -69.87 -46.24
CA PRO A 4 7.99 -68.70 -46.34
C PRO A 4 7.93 -67.89 -45.00
N SER A 5 7.77 -66.58 -44.78
CA SER A 5 7.69 -65.26 -45.49
C SER A 5 7.58 -64.17 -44.38
N ASP A 6 7.82 -62.86 -44.48
CA ASP A 6 8.67 -61.88 -45.22
C ASP A 6 8.50 -60.56 -44.40
N ASP A 7 9.40 -59.61 -44.16
CA ASP A 7 10.62 -59.02 -44.80
C ASP A 7 10.39 -57.85 -45.79
N ALA A 8 11.29 -56.86 -45.70
CA ALA A 8 11.55 -55.73 -46.61
C ALA A 8 10.46 -54.63 -46.83
N MET A 9 10.76 -53.39 -47.26
CA MET A 9 11.92 -52.49 -47.03
C MET A 9 11.56 -51.03 -47.45
N ARG A 10 12.43 -50.04 -47.15
CA ARG A 10 12.39 -48.70 -47.77
C ARG A 10 13.02 -48.70 -49.17
N PRO A 11 12.54 -47.84 -50.09
CA PRO A 11 13.44 -46.88 -50.77
C PRO A 11 12.76 -45.51 -51.07
N ALA A 12 13.33 -44.60 -51.89
CA ALA A 12 14.57 -43.81 -51.75
C ALA A 12 14.81 -42.93 -53.00
N LYS A 13 15.46 -41.76 -52.81
CA LYS A 13 16.09 -40.86 -53.84
C LYS A 13 15.21 -39.98 -54.76
N ARG A 14 15.89 -38.94 -55.28
CA ARG A 14 15.43 -37.83 -56.15
C ARG A 14 15.37 -38.20 -57.63
N ALA A 15 14.60 -37.43 -58.41
CA ALA A 15 14.94 -37.06 -59.79
C ALA A 15 14.68 -35.55 -60.01
N ARG A 16 15.35 -34.95 -61.02
CA ARG A 16 15.09 -33.62 -61.61
C ARG A 16 14.76 -33.83 -63.08
N LEU A 17 13.95 -32.96 -63.67
CA LEU A 17 13.99 -32.65 -65.11
C LEU A 17 13.38 -31.26 -65.35
N ASP A 18 13.89 -30.55 -66.36
CA ASP A 18 13.53 -29.18 -66.75
C ASP A 18 12.95 -29.17 -68.19
N GLY A 19 12.24 -28.12 -68.60
CA GLY A 19 12.13 -27.77 -70.04
C GLY A 19 10.79 -27.27 -70.62
N ASN A 20 10.72 -25.96 -70.87
CA ASN A 20 10.04 -25.22 -71.97
C ASN A 20 8.66 -25.61 -72.55
N GLY A 21 7.81 -24.59 -72.78
CA GLY A 21 6.64 -24.66 -73.69
C GLY A 21 5.77 -23.38 -73.71
N SER A 22 6.05 -22.43 -74.60
CA SER A 22 5.45 -21.08 -74.61
C SER A 22 4.09 -20.95 -75.32
N SER A 23 3.16 -20.15 -74.77
CA SER A 23 2.34 -19.18 -75.53
C SER A 23 1.57 -18.20 -74.61
N ALA A 24 1.19 -17.03 -75.15
CA ALA A 24 0.45 -15.93 -74.51
C ALA A 24 -0.76 -15.57 -75.42
N PRO A 25 -1.68 -14.60 -75.11
CA PRO A 25 -1.65 -13.58 -74.05
C PRO A 25 -3.01 -13.26 -73.34
N SER A 26 -2.99 -12.18 -72.54
CA SER A 26 -4.09 -11.24 -72.24
C SER A 26 -4.79 -11.28 -70.85
N ALA A 27 -4.59 -10.18 -70.12
CA ALA A 27 -5.42 -9.51 -69.10
C ALA A 27 -6.55 -10.25 -68.35
N ALA A 28 -6.46 -10.24 -67.00
CA ALA A 28 -7.41 -9.51 -66.13
C ALA A 28 -6.96 -9.50 -64.65
N THR A 29 -7.40 -8.47 -63.91
CA THR A 29 -7.11 -8.15 -62.50
C THR A 29 -7.59 -9.18 -61.46
N SER A 30 -6.69 -9.67 -60.61
CA SER A 30 -6.96 -10.00 -59.20
C SER A 30 -5.64 -10.14 -58.41
N ALA A 31 -5.42 -9.32 -57.38
CA ALA A 31 -4.22 -9.38 -56.54
C ALA A 31 -4.50 -10.15 -55.24
N SER A 32 -3.99 -11.38 -55.13
CA SER A 32 -4.04 -12.19 -53.91
C SER A 32 -2.76 -12.01 -53.07
N THR A 33 -2.88 -11.36 -51.91
CA THR A 33 -1.78 -11.23 -50.95
C THR A 33 -1.56 -12.55 -50.21
N SER A 34 -0.43 -13.21 -50.49
CA SER A 34 -0.02 -14.43 -49.79
C SER A 34 0.51 -14.12 -48.39
N HIS A 35 -0.16 -14.61 -47.34
CA HIS A 35 0.39 -14.56 -45.98
C HIS A 35 1.60 -15.49 -45.84
N ALA A 36 2.79 -14.89 -45.68
CA ALA A 36 3.90 -15.52 -44.98
C ALA A 36 3.74 -15.28 -43.46
N PRO A 37 4.26 -16.15 -42.58
CA PRO A 37 4.23 -15.90 -41.14
C PRO A 37 5.11 -14.70 -40.77
N PRO A 38 4.73 -13.90 -39.75
CA PRO A 38 5.49 -12.71 -39.36
C PRO A 38 6.85 -13.11 -38.77
N ASN A 39 7.90 -12.37 -39.17
CA ASN A 39 9.25 -12.55 -38.64
C ASN A 39 9.34 -11.88 -37.27
N VAL A 40 9.77 -12.61 -36.24
CA VAL A 40 9.92 -12.06 -34.88
C VAL A 40 11.18 -11.18 -34.81
N ARG A 41 11.06 -9.90 -35.17
CA ARG A 41 12.14 -8.89 -35.00
C ARG A 41 11.74 -7.41 -35.00
N ASP A 42 10.53 -7.04 -35.40
CA ASP A 42 10.11 -5.63 -35.43
C ASP A 42 9.59 -5.13 -34.07
N ALA A 43 10.50 -5.00 -33.09
CA ALA A 43 10.23 -4.43 -31.76
C ALA A 43 10.35 -2.88 -31.72
N ALA A 44 10.28 -2.23 -32.88
CA ALA A 44 10.69 -0.83 -33.07
C ALA A 44 9.54 0.20 -33.04
N ALA A 45 8.29 -0.22 -32.98
CA ALA A 45 7.13 0.66 -32.80
C ALA A 45 6.58 0.54 -31.37
N ILE A 46 6.43 1.67 -30.67
CA ILE A 46 5.71 1.69 -29.39
C ILE A 46 4.23 1.70 -29.69
N GLU A 47 3.59 0.56 -29.49
CA GLU A 47 2.15 0.36 -29.59
C GLU A 47 1.35 1.41 -28.82
N THR A 48 0.25 1.83 -29.43
CA THR A 48 -0.77 2.67 -28.80
C THR A 48 -1.41 1.94 -27.63
N ASP A 49 -1.96 2.70 -26.67
CA ASP A 49 -2.65 2.09 -25.52
C ASP A 49 -3.90 1.29 -25.94
N LEU A 50 -4.50 1.58 -27.11
CA LEU A 50 -5.56 0.79 -27.72
C LEU A 50 -5.08 -0.59 -28.21
N GLU A 51 -3.91 -0.67 -28.86
CA GLU A 51 -3.33 -1.95 -29.28
C GLU A 51 -2.95 -2.82 -28.07
N ARG A 52 -2.52 -2.18 -26.97
CA ARG A 52 -2.26 -2.83 -25.69
C ARG A 52 -3.54 -3.34 -25.04
N GLU A 53 -4.63 -2.57 -25.06
CA GLU A 53 -5.95 -3.01 -24.60
C GLU A 53 -6.41 -4.25 -25.37
N VAL A 54 -6.31 -4.22 -26.71
CA VAL A 54 -6.65 -5.35 -27.57
C VAL A 54 -5.77 -6.58 -27.30
N ARG A 55 -4.46 -6.41 -27.03
CA ARG A 55 -3.61 -7.53 -26.56
C ARG A 55 -4.08 -8.09 -25.23
N ALA A 56 -4.42 -7.22 -24.28
CA ALA A 56 -4.92 -7.60 -22.95
C ALA A 56 -6.35 -8.16 -22.95
N GLY A 57 -6.99 -8.35 -24.11
CA GLY A 57 -8.38 -8.82 -24.25
C GLY A 57 -9.45 -7.76 -23.95
N ILE A 58 -9.03 -6.54 -23.61
CA ILE A 58 -9.91 -5.41 -23.29
C ILE A 58 -10.43 -4.84 -24.62
N THR A 59 -11.66 -5.18 -24.96
CA THR A 59 -12.19 -5.02 -26.32
C THR A 59 -13.54 -4.32 -26.30
N GLU A 60 -14.55 -4.96 -25.73
CA GLU A 60 -15.94 -4.52 -25.75
C GLU A 60 -16.22 -3.28 -24.88
N TYR A 61 -17.37 -2.65 -25.14
CA TYR A 61 -17.94 -1.56 -24.34
C TYR A 61 -19.41 -1.89 -24.00
N VAL A 62 -19.91 -1.41 -22.86
CA VAL A 62 -21.31 -1.66 -22.43
C VAL A 62 -22.29 -0.75 -23.19
N CYS A 63 -21.93 0.52 -23.37
CA CYS A 63 -22.71 1.51 -24.11
C CYS A 63 -21.98 1.96 -25.39
N PRO A 64 -21.90 1.16 -26.47
CA PRO A 64 -21.15 1.53 -27.68
C PRO A 64 -21.70 2.77 -28.39
N ASP A 65 -23.01 3.03 -28.28
CA ASP A 65 -23.70 4.16 -28.94
C ASP A 65 -23.49 5.52 -28.26
N ASN A 66 -22.70 5.59 -27.18
CA ASN A 66 -22.45 6.84 -26.48
C ASN A 66 -21.31 7.63 -27.13
N LEU A 67 -21.54 8.93 -27.36
CA LEU A 67 -20.53 9.86 -27.85
C LEU A 67 -19.32 9.87 -26.91
N GLY A 68 -18.13 9.68 -27.48
CA GLY A 68 -16.87 9.75 -26.76
C GLY A 68 -16.38 11.18 -26.54
N PHE A 69 -15.49 11.33 -25.57
CA PHE A 69 -14.77 12.57 -25.33
C PHE A 69 -13.31 12.27 -24.93
N THR A 70 -12.39 13.13 -25.34
CA THR A 70 -10.96 13.04 -24.99
C THR A 70 -10.67 13.96 -23.82
N GLY A 71 -9.69 13.62 -22.99
CA GLY A 71 -9.25 14.47 -21.89
C GLY A 71 -7.89 14.05 -21.33
N VAL A 72 -7.15 15.03 -20.84
CA VAL A 72 -5.80 14.87 -20.29
C VAL A 72 -5.88 14.46 -18.81
N LEU A 73 -5.37 13.27 -18.49
CA LEU A 73 -5.40 12.68 -17.16
C LEU A 73 -4.05 12.86 -16.42
N LYS A 74 -4.13 13.15 -15.11
CA LYS A 74 -2.98 13.25 -14.19
C LYS A 74 -1.95 14.30 -14.63
N GLN A 75 -2.38 15.42 -15.24
CA GLN A 75 -1.48 16.52 -15.60
C GLN A 75 -0.69 16.97 -14.37
N ARG A 76 -1.41 17.33 -13.30
CA ARG A 76 -0.89 17.42 -11.94
C ARG A 76 -1.21 16.13 -11.18
N TYR A 77 -0.46 15.80 -10.13
CA TYR A 77 -0.82 14.67 -9.25
C TYR A 77 -2.03 15.00 -8.35
N THR A 78 -2.34 16.30 -8.17
CA THR A 78 -3.56 16.82 -7.55
C THR A 78 -4.80 16.73 -8.45
N ASP A 79 -4.66 16.28 -9.70
CA ASP A 79 -5.80 15.99 -10.60
C ASP A 79 -6.38 14.58 -10.39
N PHE A 80 -5.83 13.81 -9.45
CA PHE A 80 -6.25 12.44 -9.18
C PHE A 80 -6.18 12.17 -7.68
N LEU A 81 -7.31 12.38 -7.00
CA LEU A 81 -7.49 12.07 -5.60
C LEU A 81 -8.04 10.64 -5.45
N VAL A 82 -7.54 9.89 -4.47
CA VAL A 82 -8.03 8.54 -4.14
C VAL A 82 -8.23 8.42 -2.63
N ASN A 83 -9.48 8.33 -2.19
CA ASN A 83 -9.84 8.19 -0.78
C ASN A 83 -10.37 6.77 -0.55
N GLU A 84 -9.74 6.02 0.34
CA GLU A 84 -10.19 4.66 0.68
C GLU A 84 -11.57 4.69 1.37
N ILE A 85 -12.44 3.75 1.01
CA ILE A 85 -13.75 3.56 1.64
C ILE A 85 -13.62 2.41 2.65
N GLY A 86 -13.80 2.74 3.92
CA GLY A 86 -13.67 1.80 5.04
C GLY A 86 -14.78 0.73 5.06
N LEU A 87 -14.63 -0.24 5.97
CA LEU A 87 -15.55 -1.37 6.13
C LEU A 87 -16.96 -0.98 6.61
N HIS A 88 -17.19 0.29 6.98
CA HIS A 88 -18.51 0.81 7.35
C HIS A 88 -19.09 1.73 6.27
N GLY A 89 -18.48 1.77 5.08
CA GLY A 89 -18.88 2.64 3.97
C GLY A 89 -18.38 4.08 4.12
N GLU A 90 -17.51 4.36 5.08
CA GLU A 90 -17.02 5.71 5.33
C GLU A 90 -15.86 6.09 4.39
N VAL A 91 -15.98 7.21 3.68
CA VAL A 91 -14.86 7.77 2.90
C VAL A 91 -13.83 8.36 3.85
N LEU A 92 -12.61 7.82 3.80
CA LEU A 92 -11.51 8.23 4.66
C LEU A 92 -10.86 9.52 4.15
N HIS A 93 -10.85 10.53 5.00
CA HIS A 93 -10.21 11.83 4.80
C HIS A 93 -9.24 12.10 5.94
N LEU A 94 -8.16 12.83 5.67
CA LEU A 94 -7.25 13.30 6.73
C LEU A 94 -7.85 14.54 7.40
N ARG A 95 -8.56 14.36 8.52
CA ARG A 95 -9.34 15.42 9.18
C ARG A 95 -8.59 16.13 10.30
N SER A 96 -7.64 15.45 10.95
CA SER A 96 -6.79 16.04 11.98
C SER A 96 -5.42 15.36 12.04
N THR A 97 -4.34 16.15 12.01
CA THR A 97 -2.98 15.67 12.33
C THR A 97 -2.63 15.82 13.81
N GLU A 98 -3.64 15.92 14.67
CA GLU A 98 -3.49 16.17 16.11
C GLU A 98 -4.01 15.00 16.93
N VAL A 99 -3.39 14.78 18.09
CA VAL A 99 -3.77 13.69 18.99
C VAL A 99 -4.72 14.25 20.02
N GLU A 100 -5.97 13.81 19.96
CA GLU A 100 -6.97 14.19 20.96
C GLU A 100 -6.51 13.78 22.35
N LYS A 101 -6.51 14.75 23.27
CA LYS A 101 -6.36 14.47 24.69
C LYS A 101 -7.74 14.09 25.21
N LYS A 102 -7.94 12.81 25.58
CA LYS A 102 -9.04 12.44 26.48
C LYS A 102 -9.00 13.41 27.65
N LYS A 103 -10.08 14.18 27.85
CA LYS A 103 -10.23 14.94 29.10
C LYS A 103 -10.37 13.93 30.22
N GLU A 104 -9.56 14.07 31.26
CA GLU A 104 -9.83 13.36 32.51
C GLU A 104 -11.14 13.93 33.07
N GLU A 105 -12.13 13.07 33.28
CA GLU A 105 -13.40 13.47 33.89
C GLU A 105 -13.18 13.68 35.40
N ASP A 106 -12.70 14.88 35.73
CA ASP A 106 -12.39 15.29 37.11
C ASP A 106 -13.69 15.34 37.94
N GLY A 107 -13.92 14.27 38.70
CA GLY A 107 -15.22 13.83 39.20
C GLY A 107 -15.81 14.67 40.34
N LYS A 108 -16.12 15.94 40.07
CA LYS A 108 -16.93 16.77 40.97
C LYS A 108 -18.42 16.42 40.85
N ARG A 109 -18.90 15.64 41.81
CA ARG A 109 -20.33 15.55 42.13
C ARG A 109 -20.81 16.91 42.65
N ASP A 110 -21.93 17.39 42.14
CA ASP A 110 -22.66 18.50 42.75
C ASP A 110 -23.10 18.16 44.18
N ASP A 111 -22.92 19.11 45.10
CA ASP A 111 -23.89 19.35 46.17
C ASP A 111 -24.14 20.88 46.27
N SER A 112 -25.33 21.22 46.74
CA SER A 112 -25.99 22.50 46.51
C SER A 112 -25.81 23.51 47.65
N GLY A 113 -25.84 24.83 47.38
CA GLY A 113 -25.92 25.79 48.50
C GLY A 113 -25.68 27.28 48.27
N LYS A 114 -26.63 27.98 47.62
CA LYS A 114 -27.05 29.38 47.93
C LYS A 114 -25.98 30.46 48.28
N LYS A 115 -25.68 31.33 47.31
CA LYS A 115 -25.80 32.82 47.34
C LYS A 115 -25.27 33.36 46.00
N ALA A 116 -25.98 34.10 45.13
CA ALA A 116 -27.06 35.10 45.24
C ALA A 116 -26.58 36.53 45.59
N ALA A 117 -26.88 37.49 44.69
CA ALA A 117 -26.38 38.87 44.60
C ALA A 117 -24.85 38.98 44.35
N SER A 118 -24.30 39.97 43.62
CA SER A 118 -24.85 41.11 42.84
C SER A 118 -24.02 41.19 41.54
N ALA A 119 -24.58 41.16 40.32
CA ALA A 119 -25.29 42.24 39.63
C ALA A 119 -24.49 43.57 39.47
N ALA A 120 -24.38 43.99 38.20
CA ALA A 120 -24.16 45.34 37.66
C ALA A 120 -22.76 46.02 37.65
N ALA A 121 -22.14 45.97 36.46
CA ALA A 121 -21.93 47.14 35.56
C ALA A 121 -20.66 48.04 35.60
N LYS A 122 -20.37 48.59 34.40
CA LYS A 122 -19.54 49.76 34.02
C LYS A 122 -18.00 49.57 33.98
N GLU A 123 -17.40 49.72 32.78
CA GLU A 123 -16.73 50.92 32.22
C GLU A 123 -15.37 51.19 32.91
N ARG A 124 -14.20 50.98 32.26
CA ARG A 124 -13.61 51.69 31.10
C ARG A 124 -13.24 53.15 31.41
N VAL A 125 -11.94 53.43 31.60
CA VAL A 125 -11.20 54.65 31.20
C VAL A 125 -9.69 54.49 31.49
N GLU A 126 -8.89 55.39 30.92
CA GLU A 126 -7.42 55.51 30.96
C GLU A 126 -6.75 55.44 32.37
N GLU A 127 -5.47 55.10 32.61
CA GLU A 127 -4.15 55.26 31.94
C GLU A 127 -3.26 56.41 32.52
N THR A 128 -2.04 56.03 32.93
CA THR A 128 -0.78 56.84 33.03
C THR A 128 -0.49 57.81 34.20
N GLN A 129 0.82 57.88 34.53
CA GLN A 129 1.62 58.92 35.24
C GLN A 129 1.84 58.73 36.77
N VAL A 130 3.05 58.44 37.30
CA VAL A 130 4.42 59.12 37.31
C VAL A 130 4.63 59.84 38.66
N GLU A 131 5.78 59.85 39.35
CA GLU A 131 7.11 59.21 39.17
C GLU A 131 7.60 58.56 40.51
N GLU A 132 8.85 58.45 41.00
CA GLU A 132 10.20 58.97 40.68
C GLU A 132 11.31 58.02 41.25
N ALA A 133 12.57 58.21 40.81
CA ALA A 133 13.86 57.89 41.50
C ALA A 133 14.22 56.43 41.92
N THR A 134 15.47 55.94 41.80
CA THR A 134 16.75 56.50 41.27
C THR A 134 17.72 55.38 40.81
N GLY A 135 18.44 55.61 39.70
CA GLY A 135 19.77 55.03 39.36
C GLY A 135 19.89 53.52 39.07
N GLY A 136 20.89 53.04 38.30
CA GLY A 136 21.89 53.74 37.49
C GLY A 136 23.19 52.94 37.27
N ALA A 137 23.63 52.80 36.01
CA ALA A 137 24.96 52.35 35.53
C ALA A 137 25.41 50.87 35.70
N GLU A 138 25.37 50.14 34.57
CA GLU A 138 26.51 49.50 33.87
C GLU A 138 27.58 48.60 34.56
N MET A 139 27.55 47.31 34.14
CA MET A 139 28.59 46.60 33.36
C MET A 139 29.93 46.11 34.00
N GLN A 140 30.53 45.11 33.32
CA GLN A 140 31.91 44.58 33.36
C GLN A 140 32.40 43.65 34.51
N ASP A 141 32.33 42.35 34.20
CA ASP A 141 33.50 41.45 34.00
C ASP A 141 34.44 40.96 35.14
N ALA A 142 35.18 39.89 34.80
CA ALA A 142 36.45 39.41 35.39
C ALA A 142 36.54 38.87 36.84
N LYS A 143 36.35 37.54 36.94
CA LYS A 143 37.34 36.52 37.42
C LYS A 143 38.00 36.59 38.81
N LEU A 144 38.19 35.38 39.38
CA LEU A 144 38.97 35.00 40.58
C LEU A 144 38.31 35.43 41.92
N GLY A 145 38.24 34.61 42.99
CA GLY A 145 38.59 33.18 43.13
C GLY A 145 39.62 32.90 44.23
N ILE A 146 39.16 32.59 45.44
CA ILE A 146 39.91 31.97 46.55
C ILE A 146 38.90 31.24 47.46
N GLU A 147 39.32 30.13 48.07
CA GLU A 147 38.49 29.28 48.94
C GLU A 147 38.55 29.72 50.43
N ALA A 148 37.41 29.77 51.11
CA ALA A 148 37.33 29.66 52.58
C ALA A 148 35.95 29.15 53.02
N ALA A 149 35.89 28.39 54.11
CA ALA A 149 34.72 27.64 54.54
C ALA A 149 33.59 28.49 55.18
N ASN A 150 32.34 28.04 55.02
CA ASN A 150 31.21 28.31 55.93
C ASN A 150 30.21 27.12 55.86
N PRO A 151 29.22 27.00 56.79
CA PRO A 151 28.80 25.67 57.24
C PRO A 151 27.36 25.23 56.90
N GLU A 152 27.18 23.91 56.75
CA GLU A 152 26.25 23.13 57.60
C GLU A 152 24.76 23.51 57.68
N PRO A 153 23.93 23.34 56.62
CA PRO A 153 22.50 23.12 56.80
C PRO A 153 22.23 21.67 57.25
N GLU A 154 21.59 21.47 58.42
CA GLU A 154 21.06 20.15 58.78
C GLU A 154 19.71 19.87 58.10
N GLU A 155 19.71 19.07 57.04
CA GLU A 155 18.49 18.43 56.54
C GLU A 155 18.03 17.32 57.51
N ALA A 156 16.95 17.59 58.26
CA ALA A 156 16.27 16.57 59.06
C ALA A 156 15.46 15.61 58.18
N LEU A 157 15.30 14.35 58.62
CA LEU A 157 14.26 13.47 58.07
C LEU A 157 12.87 13.97 58.51
N ALA A 158 11.85 13.68 57.69
CA ALA A 158 10.47 13.80 58.14
C ALA A 158 10.23 12.97 59.41
N GLU A 159 9.53 13.56 60.38
CA GLU A 159 9.40 12.98 61.72
C GLU A 159 8.64 11.65 61.72
N GLU A 160 7.67 11.50 60.81
CA GLU A 160 6.96 10.25 60.52
C GLU A 160 7.90 9.12 60.06
N ASP A 161 8.89 9.44 59.21
CA ASP A 161 9.87 8.48 58.70
C ASP A 161 10.91 8.12 59.77
N ARG A 162 11.32 9.06 60.62
CA ARG A 162 12.16 8.76 61.80
C ARG A 162 11.40 7.87 62.79
N SER A 163 10.15 8.20 63.09
CA SER A 163 9.28 7.40 63.96
C SER A 163 9.09 5.98 63.42
N THR A 164 8.82 5.83 62.12
CA THR A 164 8.71 4.53 61.43
C THR A 164 9.99 3.70 61.55
N LEU A 165 11.17 4.30 61.45
CA LEU A 165 12.43 3.59 61.62
C LEU A 165 12.69 3.23 63.09
N CYS A 166 12.45 4.14 64.03
CA CYS A 166 12.58 3.89 65.46
C CYS A 166 11.68 2.74 65.94
N ALA A 167 10.45 2.65 65.42
CA ALA A 167 9.52 1.56 65.73
C ALA A 167 9.97 0.17 65.22
N ILE A 168 10.80 0.13 64.17
CA ILE A 168 11.26 -1.13 63.53
C ILE A 168 12.65 -1.56 64.03
N PHE A 169 13.58 -0.62 64.23
CA PHE A 169 14.99 -0.90 64.52
C PHE A 169 15.43 -0.48 65.94
N GLY A 170 14.57 0.22 66.68
CA GLY A 170 14.93 0.97 67.89
C GLY A 170 15.62 2.30 67.57
N GLU A 171 15.62 3.20 68.55
CA GLU A 171 16.17 4.56 68.43
C GLU A 171 17.68 4.56 68.14
N GLN A 172 18.46 3.76 68.88
CA GLN A 172 19.91 3.69 68.74
C GLN A 172 20.36 3.29 67.32
N THR A 173 19.81 2.19 66.80
CA THR A 173 20.07 1.71 65.44
C THR A 173 19.59 2.70 64.38
N THR A 174 18.46 3.37 64.61
CA THR A 174 17.92 4.38 63.69
C THR A 174 18.85 5.58 63.57
N ASP A 175 19.39 6.06 64.69
CA ASP A 175 20.40 7.13 64.68
C ASP A 175 21.72 6.68 64.03
N GLU A 176 22.13 5.41 64.15
CA GLU A 176 23.26 4.87 63.38
C GLU A 176 23.00 4.83 61.87
N ILE A 177 21.79 4.42 61.44
CA ILE A 177 21.37 4.44 60.03
C ILE A 177 21.39 5.88 59.49
N ILE A 178 20.87 6.85 60.25
CA ILE A 178 20.88 8.27 59.86
C ILE A 178 22.32 8.82 59.80
N LYS A 179 23.21 8.45 60.72
CA LYS A 179 24.65 8.79 60.67
C LYS A 179 25.33 8.20 59.43
N LEU A 180 25.05 6.94 59.08
CA LEU A 180 25.53 6.30 57.86
C LEU A 180 25.04 7.05 56.61
N VAL A 181 23.75 7.37 56.53
CA VAL A 181 23.16 8.14 55.41
C VAL A 181 23.82 9.50 55.24
N ARG A 182 24.05 10.26 56.33
CA ARG A 182 24.77 11.54 56.28
C ARG A 182 26.20 11.38 55.77
N GLN A 183 26.94 10.37 56.25
CA GLN A 183 28.29 10.10 55.76
C GLN A 183 28.32 9.73 54.27
N VAL A 184 27.35 8.93 53.81
CA VAL A 184 27.25 8.46 52.42
C VAL A 184 26.91 9.61 51.46
N ARG A 185 25.96 10.49 51.81
CA ARG A 185 25.65 11.70 51.03
C ARG A 185 26.86 12.66 50.96
N ARG A 186 27.53 12.92 52.09
CA ARG A 186 28.70 13.82 52.16
C ARG A 186 29.95 13.28 51.46
N ARG A 187 29.96 12.01 50.99
CA ARG A 187 31.12 11.33 50.39
C ARG A 187 30.70 10.38 49.26
N GLU A 188 29.87 10.86 48.32
CA GLU A 188 29.22 10.03 47.29
C GLU A 188 30.16 9.10 46.49
N GLU A 189 31.42 9.51 46.29
CA GLU A 189 32.36 8.82 45.41
C GLU A 189 33.12 7.67 46.09
N LYS A 190 33.06 7.56 47.42
CA LYS A 190 33.74 6.48 48.16
C LYS A 190 33.02 5.13 48.00
N LYS A 191 33.79 4.05 48.01
CA LYS A 191 33.27 2.69 47.76
C LYS A 191 32.44 2.22 48.96
N ALA A 192 31.47 1.34 48.71
CA ALA A 192 30.56 0.79 49.73
C ALA A 192 31.28 0.28 51.00
N ARG A 193 32.43 -0.39 50.82
CA ARG A 193 33.28 -0.94 51.89
C ARG A 193 33.99 0.11 52.76
N ASP A 194 34.06 1.35 52.30
CA ASP A 194 34.76 2.45 52.98
C ASP A 194 33.87 3.11 54.07
N PHE A 195 32.63 2.61 54.23
CA PHE A 195 31.66 2.98 55.26
C PHE A 195 31.40 1.78 56.19
N LYS A 196 31.33 2.02 57.51
CA LYS A 196 30.96 0.97 58.48
C LYS A 196 29.50 0.58 58.27
N ALA A 197 29.23 -0.71 58.05
CA ALA A 197 27.87 -1.23 58.01
C ALA A 197 27.23 -1.18 59.41
N VAL A 198 25.94 -0.85 59.47
CA VAL A 198 25.11 -0.92 60.68
C VAL A 198 24.47 -2.31 60.71
N VAL A 199 24.36 -2.93 61.88
CA VAL A 199 23.69 -4.23 62.07
C VAL A 199 22.57 -4.03 63.08
N SER A 200 21.33 -4.38 62.74
CA SER A 200 20.21 -4.31 63.67
C SER A 200 20.31 -5.41 64.74
N PRO A 201 19.60 -5.28 65.87
CA PRO A 201 19.21 -6.44 66.67
C PRO A 201 18.50 -7.50 65.80
N PRO A 202 18.55 -8.79 66.17
CA PRO A 202 17.79 -9.84 65.49
C PRO A 202 16.29 -9.57 65.52
N ILE A 203 15.63 -9.63 64.36
CA ILE A 203 14.18 -9.47 64.23
C ILE A 203 13.59 -10.84 63.91
N THR A 204 13.02 -11.51 64.91
CA THR A 204 12.51 -12.88 64.77
C THR A 204 11.25 -12.96 63.91
N ASP A 205 10.38 -11.96 63.96
CA ASP A 205 9.19 -11.92 63.10
C ASP A 205 9.57 -11.73 61.62
N LYS A 206 8.81 -12.38 60.73
CA LYS A 206 9.01 -12.37 59.28
C LYS A 206 8.38 -11.14 58.62
N ASP A 207 7.27 -10.66 59.14
CA ASP A 207 6.54 -9.55 58.52
C ASP A 207 7.16 -8.20 58.92
N ALA A 208 7.58 -8.04 60.18
CA ALA A 208 8.43 -6.94 60.64
C ALA A 208 9.76 -6.85 59.84
N ARG A 209 10.45 -7.98 59.59
CA ARG A 209 11.62 -8.00 58.68
C ARG A 209 11.27 -7.55 57.27
N THR A 210 10.14 -8.01 56.74
CA THR A 210 9.68 -7.64 55.40
C THR A 210 9.33 -6.14 55.33
N GLN A 211 8.74 -5.59 56.38
CA GLN A 211 8.47 -4.15 56.53
C GLN A 211 9.78 -3.35 56.66
N ALA A 212 10.76 -3.84 57.42
CA ALA A 212 12.07 -3.21 57.59
C ALA A 212 12.79 -3.00 56.24
N HIS A 213 12.88 -4.04 55.40
CA HIS A 213 13.45 -3.93 54.06
C HIS A 213 12.64 -3.01 53.13
N LYS A 214 11.31 -2.97 53.25
CA LYS A 214 10.45 -2.05 52.48
C LYS A 214 10.66 -0.59 52.90
N SER A 215 10.64 -0.29 54.20
CA SER A 215 10.82 1.06 54.75
C SER A 215 12.19 1.63 54.40
N LEU A 216 13.28 0.87 54.56
CA LEU A 216 14.63 1.33 54.15
C LEU A 216 14.70 1.68 52.66
N ARG A 217 14.04 0.89 51.78
CA ARG A 217 14.00 1.17 50.33
C ARG A 217 13.10 2.35 49.95
N ARG A 218 12.03 2.62 50.73
CA ARG A 218 11.16 3.79 50.55
C ARG A 218 11.87 5.08 50.96
N ILE A 219 12.50 5.07 52.14
CA ILE A 219 13.08 6.26 52.77
C ILE A 219 14.47 6.60 52.20
N PHE A 220 15.27 5.59 51.83
CA PHE A 220 16.65 5.77 51.33
C PHE A 220 16.88 5.12 49.94
N PRO A 221 16.13 5.52 48.90
CA PRO A 221 16.14 4.87 47.59
C PRO A 221 17.53 4.88 46.93
N ASN A 222 18.03 3.69 46.60
CA ASN A 222 19.34 3.43 45.98
C ASN A 222 20.57 3.88 46.80
N LEU A 223 20.39 4.28 48.07
CA LEU A 223 21.48 4.79 48.93
C LEU A 223 22.01 3.71 49.89
N LEU A 224 21.10 2.90 50.42
CA LEU A 224 21.39 1.77 51.31
C LEU A 224 20.95 0.44 50.70
N GLU A 225 21.70 -0.61 50.99
CA GLU A 225 21.37 -2.00 50.69
C GLU A 225 21.29 -2.76 52.01
N SER A 226 20.18 -3.45 52.26
CA SER A 226 19.94 -4.25 53.47
C SER A 226 19.84 -5.73 53.14
N ALA A 227 20.66 -6.53 53.84
CA ALA A 227 20.73 -7.99 53.74
C ALA A 227 20.45 -8.63 55.11
N MET A 228 20.03 -9.89 55.12
CA MET A 228 19.79 -10.67 56.33
C MET A 228 20.99 -11.56 56.62
N GLU A 229 21.39 -11.64 57.89
CA GLU A 229 22.46 -12.52 58.37
C GLU A 229 21.88 -13.82 58.96
N GLU A 230 22.73 -14.81 59.20
CA GLU A 230 22.33 -16.15 59.71
C GLU A 230 21.73 -16.10 61.13
N ASP A 231 22.03 -15.06 61.91
CA ASP A 231 21.47 -14.79 63.24
C ASP A 231 20.12 -14.04 63.23
N GLN A 232 19.54 -13.82 62.04
CA GLN A 232 18.31 -13.05 61.82
C GLN A 232 18.43 -11.53 62.10
N SER A 233 19.65 -11.00 62.23
CA SER A 233 19.90 -9.55 62.15
C SER A 233 19.81 -9.04 60.69
N ILE A 234 19.64 -7.73 60.53
CA ILE A 234 19.70 -7.04 59.24
C ILE A 234 20.98 -6.21 59.17
N ARG A 235 21.90 -6.59 58.27
CA ARG A 235 23.10 -5.80 57.94
C ARG A 235 22.76 -4.76 56.88
N ILE A 236 22.97 -3.49 57.21
CA ILE A 236 22.68 -2.31 56.39
C ILE A 236 24.01 -1.67 55.97
N LYS A 237 24.27 -1.68 54.66
CA LYS A 237 25.50 -1.16 54.03
C LYS A 237 25.16 -0.11 52.97
N ALA A 238 26.14 0.72 52.61
CA ALA A 238 25.97 1.72 51.55
C ALA A 238 25.99 1.07 50.16
N THR A 239 25.07 1.45 49.27
CA THR A 239 25.03 0.96 47.87
C THR A 239 26.27 1.41 47.09
N PRO A 240 26.85 0.62 46.15
CA PRO A 240 28.03 1.02 45.39
C PRO A 240 27.84 2.29 44.51
N PRO A 241 28.82 3.20 44.41
CA PRO A 241 28.70 4.44 43.61
C PRO A 241 28.37 4.20 42.13
N ALA A 242 28.84 3.08 41.57
CA ALA A 242 28.57 2.67 40.19
C ALA A 242 27.10 2.34 39.93
N GLU A 243 26.30 2.08 40.96
CA GLU A 243 24.86 1.82 40.87
C GLU A 243 24.04 3.08 41.18
N ARG A 244 24.49 3.91 42.15
CA ARG A 244 23.91 5.23 42.43
C ARG A 244 23.77 6.11 41.16
N LYS A 245 24.80 6.13 40.30
CA LYS A 245 24.82 6.93 39.06
C LYS A 245 24.18 6.22 37.83
N LYS A 246 23.67 4.97 37.95
CA LYS A 246 23.47 4.06 36.79
C LYS A 246 22.10 4.08 36.07
N LYS A 247 21.28 5.12 36.25
CA LYS A 247 19.93 5.19 35.62
C LYS A 247 19.73 6.30 34.57
N LYS A 248 20.81 6.91 34.06
CA LYS A 248 20.78 7.86 32.93
C LYS A 248 21.37 7.33 31.60
N ALA A 249 21.96 6.13 31.56
CA ALA A 249 22.53 5.58 30.31
C ALA A 249 22.45 4.05 30.19
N LYS A 250 22.17 3.59 28.95
CA LYS A 250 22.45 2.24 28.40
C LYS A 250 21.68 1.05 29.02
N GLY A 251 20.38 0.97 28.77
CA GLY A 251 19.60 -0.27 28.87
C GLY A 251 19.82 -1.16 27.64
N GLY A 252 20.55 -2.28 27.81
CA GLY A 252 20.96 -3.17 26.72
C GLY A 252 20.25 -4.52 26.70
N ASN A 253 19.22 -4.64 25.84
CA ASN A 253 18.74 -5.87 25.20
C ASN A 253 18.80 -7.21 26.00
N ARG A 254 17.79 -7.48 26.84
CA ARG A 254 17.23 -8.84 26.99
C ARG A 254 15.79 -8.88 27.49
N ASP A 255 15.43 -8.10 28.50
CA ASP A 255 14.08 -8.15 29.11
C ASP A 255 13.13 -7.11 28.49
N ARG A 256 12.66 -7.33 27.26
CA ARG A 256 11.86 -6.33 26.52
C ARG A 256 10.34 -6.48 26.61
N GLU A 257 9.82 -7.57 27.20
CA GLU A 257 8.37 -7.80 27.37
C GLU A 257 7.86 -7.32 28.75
N ASP A 258 8.50 -7.70 29.87
CA ASP A 258 8.00 -7.33 31.21
C ASP A 258 8.25 -5.84 31.58
N GLN A 259 9.13 -5.13 30.88
CA GLN A 259 9.44 -3.72 31.22
C GLN A 259 8.31 -2.73 30.89
N GLY A 260 7.30 -3.12 30.11
CA GLY A 260 6.09 -2.30 29.90
C GLY A 260 5.31 -2.08 31.20
N ARG A 261 5.13 -3.15 31.99
CA ARG A 261 4.28 -3.17 33.20
C ARG A 261 4.79 -2.36 34.39
N ARG A 262 6.03 -1.84 34.36
CA ARG A 262 6.69 -1.27 35.54
C ARG A 262 7.03 0.22 35.43
N ARG A 263 6.44 0.96 34.47
CA ARG A 263 6.73 2.39 34.28
C ARG A 263 5.56 3.24 33.79
N GLY A 264 4.34 2.99 34.29
CA GLY A 264 3.18 3.84 34.01
C GLY A 264 2.83 3.94 32.53
N GLY A 265 3.04 2.85 31.78
CA GLY A 265 2.33 2.69 30.52
C GLY A 265 0.86 2.44 30.84
N LEU A 266 -0.02 3.23 30.26
CA LEU A 266 -1.45 2.91 30.15
C LEU A 266 -1.58 1.51 29.58
N ASP A 267 -2.55 0.74 30.05
CA ASP A 267 -2.81 -0.55 29.43
C ASP A 267 -3.30 -0.34 27.99
N TRP A 268 -2.94 -1.25 27.08
CA TRP A 268 -3.44 -1.18 25.70
C TRP A 268 -4.96 -1.35 25.69
N GLU A 269 -5.51 -2.06 26.67
CA GLU A 269 -6.95 -2.19 26.92
C GLU A 269 -7.59 -0.85 27.35
N GLU A 270 -6.93 -0.01 28.16
CA GLU A 270 -7.40 1.34 28.52
C GLU A 270 -7.37 2.34 27.35
N LEU A 271 -6.47 2.10 26.39
CA LEU A 271 -6.33 2.91 25.18
C LEU A 271 -7.38 2.57 24.10
N GLY A 272 -7.85 1.32 24.04
CA GLY A 272 -8.79 0.81 23.02
C GLY A 272 -8.25 -0.34 22.15
N GLY A 273 -7.07 -0.87 22.49
CA GLY A 273 -6.48 -2.07 21.89
C GLY A 273 -5.00 -1.92 21.53
N GLU A 274 -4.39 -3.03 21.10
CA GLU A 274 -2.95 -3.09 20.79
C GLU A 274 -2.55 -2.42 19.45
N TYR A 275 -3.51 -2.12 18.57
CA TYR A 275 -3.22 -1.60 17.23
C TYR A 275 -3.65 -0.15 17.14
N LEU A 276 -2.70 0.72 16.81
CA LEU A 276 -2.94 2.11 16.50
C LEU A 276 -3.25 2.23 15.00
N HIS A 277 -4.52 2.48 14.69
CA HIS A 277 -5.03 2.84 13.37
C HIS A 277 -4.88 4.36 13.16
N PHE A 278 -4.58 4.77 11.94
CA PHE A 278 -4.46 6.18 11.55
C PHE A 278 -4.69 6.33 10.04
N ASN A 279 -5.14 7.51 9.63
CA ASN A 279 -5.22 7.88 8.21
C ASN A 279 -3.83 8.32 7.71
N LEU A 280 -3.39 7.76 6.59
CA LEU A 280 -2.19 8.14 5.86
C LEU A 280 -2.60 8.90 4.58
N TYR A 281 -2.26 10.19 4.54
CA TYR A 281 -2.26 11.00 3.33
C TYR A 281 -0.87 10.95 2.68
N LYS A 282 -0.81 10.79 1.36
CA LYS A 282 0.44 10.84 0.58
C LYS A 282 0.23 11.48 -0.80
N GLU A 283 1.26 12.19 -1.30
CA GLU A 283 1.27 12.84 -2.61
C GLU A 283 2.47 12.36 -3.43
N ASN A 284 2.25 11.99 -4.69
CA ASN A 284 3.29 11.54 -5.63
C ASN A 284 4.22 10.42 -5.07
N LYS A 285 3.70 9.61 -4.15
CA LYS A 285 4.45 8.63 -3.34
C LYS A 285 3.74 7.30 -3.27
N ASP A 286 4.54 6.25 -3.18
CA ASP A 286 4.08 4.87 -3.02
C ASP A 286 3.79 4.55 -1.54
N THR A 287 2.78 3.72 -1.27
CA THR A 287 2.41 3.31 0.10
C THR A 287 3.59 2.65 0.83
N MET A 288 4.34 1.78 0.15
CA MET A 288 5.49 1.06 0.72
C MET A 288 6.73 1.96 0.90
N GLU A 289 6.84 3.06 0.16
CA GLU A 289 7.88 4.08 0.37
C GLU A 289 7.69 4.76 1.74
N VAL A 290 6.45 5.16 2.06
CA VAL A 290 6.12 5.82 3.34
C VAL A 290 6.14 4.82 4.50
N VAL A 291 5.52 3.65 4.34
CA VAL A 291 5.52 2.57 5.35
C VAL A 291 6.95 2.06 5.62
N GLY A 292 7.79 1.97 4.59
CA GLY A 292 9.21 1.62 4.72
C GLY A 292 10.01 2.66 5.53
N PHE A 293 9.78 3.95 5.26
CA PHE A 293 10.38 5.04 6.05
C PHE A 293 9.95 4.96 7.52
N LEU A 294 8.64 4.89 7.81
CA LEU A 294 8.12 4.81 9.18
C LEU A 294 8.63 3.54 9.89
N GLY A 295 8.64 2.38 9.23
CA GLY A 295 9.17 1.13 9.76
C GLY A 295 10.66 1.18 10.12
N SER A 296 11.45 1.96 9.38
CA SER A 296 12.86 2.22 9.70
C SER A 296 13.03 3.08 10.96
N LYS A 297 12.16 4.09 11.17
CA LYS A 297 12.20 4.97 12.35
C LYS A 297 11.65 4.28 13.61
N LEU A 298 10.71 3.35 13.45
CA LEU A 298 10.15 2.57 14.56
C LEU A 298 11.02 1.37 14.96
N ASN A 299 11.85 0.85 14.05
CA ASN A 299 12.56 -0.44 14.14
C ASN A 299 11.64 -1.69 14.13
N CYS A 300 10.48 -1.59 13.48
CA CYS A 300 9.61 -2.74 13.19
C CYS A 300 9.67 -3.21 11.72
N GLY A 301 10.24 -2.40 10.82
CA GLY A 301 10.20 -2.65 9.37
C GLY A 301 8.79 -2.52 8.78
N THR A 302 8.63 -2.87 7.50
CA THR A 302 7.33 -2.81 6.81
C THR A 302 6.30 -3.78 7.40
N LYS A 303 6.74 -4.98 7.81
CA LYS A 303 5.90 -6.02 8.44
C LYS A 303 5.28 -5.63 9.79
N GLY A 304 5.67 -4.49 10.38
CA GLY A 304 5.05 -3.95 11.58
C GLY A 304 3.74 -3.18 11.33
N PHE A 305 3.40 -2.95 10.06
CA PHE A 305 2.22 -2.22 9.61
C PHE A 305 1.25 -3.14 8.86
N GLY A 306 -0.04 -2.85 9.01
CA GLY A 306 -1.13 -3.41 8.22
C GLY A 306 -1.87 -2.30 7.48
N PHE A 307 -2.42 -2.59 6.31
CA PHE A 307 -3.19 -1.66 5.48
C PHE A 307 -4.04 -2.45 4.48
N ALA A 308 -5.19 -1.89 4.08
CA ALA A 308 -6.16 -2.60 3.24
C ALA A 308 -5.75 -2.72 1.76
N GLY A 309 -4.94 -1.79 1.24
CA GLY A 309 -4.31 -1.92 -0.08
C GLY A 309 -3.26 -0.85 -0.36
N THR A 310 -2.45 -1.05 -1.40
CA THR A 310 -1.57 0.00 -1.94
C THR A 310 -2.37 0.96 -2.83
N LYS A 311 -2.08 2.27 -2.79
CA LYS A 311 -2.75 3.29 -3.61
C LYS A 311 -1.77 3.95 -4.57
N ASP A 312 -2.26 4.38 -5.75
CA ASP A 312 -1.52 5.08 -6.81
C ASP A 312 -0.32 5.92 -6.34
N ARG A 313 0.83 5.77 -7.00
CA ARG A 313 1.98 6.65 -6.79
C ARG A 313 1.68 8.08 -7.25
N ARG A 314 1.30 8.27 -8.52
CA ARG A 314 1.05 9.59 -9.14
C ARG A 314 -0.40 10.05 -8.86
N ALA A 315 -0.65 10.40 -7.60
CA ALA A 315 -1.94 10.80 -7.06
C ALA A 315 -1.75 11.55 -5.72
N CYS A 316 -2.82 12.16 -5.21
CA CYS A 316 -2.99 12.45 -3.78
C CYS A 316 -3.92 11.38 -3.18
N THR A 317 -3.51 10.65 -2.15
CA THR A 317 -4.29 9.49 -1.68
C THR A 317 -4.40 9.42 -0.16
N VAL A 318 -5.59 9.12 0.35
CA VAL A 318 -5.86 8.78 1.76
C VAL A 318 -6.19 7.30 1.90
N GLN A 319 -5.57 6.64 2.88
CA GLN A 319 -5.86 5.25 3.25
C GLN A 319 -5.68 5.02 4.75
N ARG A 320 -6.36 4.03 5.33
CA ARG A 320 -6.11 3.59 6.70
C ARG A 320 -4.85 2.72 6.75
N VAL A 321 -4.08 2.92 7.81
CA VAL A 321 -2.91 2.11 8.15
C VAL A 321 -2.96 1.82 9.65
N CYS A 322 -2.64 0.58 10.06
CA CYS A 322 -2.48 0.22 11.47
C CYS A 322 -1.03 -0.10 11.80
N VAL A 323 -0.61 0.12 13.05
CA VAL A 323 0.71 -0.30 13.56
C VAL A 323 0.58 -0.87 14.97
N LYS A 324 1.24 -2.00 15.25
CA LYS A 324 1.13 -2.69 16.55
C LYS A 324 1.97 -2.03 17.65
N ARG A 325 1.37 -1.86 18.83
CA ARG A 325 1.96 -1.35 20.09
C ARG A 325 2.76 -0.05 19.92
N GLN A 326 2.20 0.94 19.23
CA GLN A 326 2.71 2.32 19.17
C GLN A 326 1.70 3.30 19.76
N THR A 327 2.17 4.47 20.20
CA THR A 327 1.30 5.54 20.72
C THR A 327 1.09 6.64 19.69
N ALA A 328 -0.12 7.21 19.68
CA ALA A 328 -0.53 8.29 18.77
C ALA A 328 0.45 9.47 18.78
N GLN A 329 0.91 9.89 19.97
CA GLN A 329 1.87 11.00 20.13
C GLN A 329 3.24 10.69 19.53
N ARG A 330 3.68 9.42 19.55
CA ARG A 330 4.91 8.99 18.88
C ARG A 330 4.74 9.07 17.36
N MET A 331 3.61 8.59 16.83
CA MET A 331 3.33 8.62 15.40
C MET A 331 3.21 10.06 14.89
N GLN A 332 2.41 10.90 15.55
CA GLN A 332 2.24 12.33 15.25
C GLN A 332 3.57 13.07 15.08
N SER A 333 4.59 12.74 15.89
CA SER A 333 5.91 13.37 15.82
C SER A 333 6.60 13.23 14.46
N PHE A 334 6.29 12.17 13.69
CA PHE A 334 6.87 11.95 12.36
C PHE A 334 6.36 12.90 11.29
N ASN A 335 5.21 13.59 11.48
CA ASN A 335 4.71 14.60 10.53
C ASN A 335 5.71 15.75 10.29
N ARG A 336 6.66 15.99 11.22
CA ARG A 336 7.77 16.94 11.02
C ARG A 336 8.91 16.43 10.14
N THR A 337 8.84 15.16 9.72
CA THR A 337 9.90 14.45 8.97
C THR A 337 9.38 13.70 7.75
N LEU A 338 8.06 13.59 7.60
CA LEU A 338 7.42 13.14 6.37
C LEU A 338 7.43 14.28 5.36
N PHE A 339 7.88 13.98 4.15
CA PHE A 339 7.81 14.88 3.00
C PHE A 339 6.72 14.36 2.07
N ASN A 340 5.85 15.25 1.55
CA ASN A 340 4.68 14.92 0.71
C ASN A 340 3.82 13.77 1.27
N ALA A 341 3.70 13.68 2.59
CA ALA A 341 2.86 12.73 3.31
C ALA A 341 2.56 13.26 4.72
N ALA A 342 1.40 12.88 5.26
CA ALA A 342 0.98 13.23 6.62
C ALA A 342 0.16 12.09 7.22
N ILE A 343 0.21 11.94 8.55
CA ILE A 343 -0.55 10.93 9.30
C ILE A 343 -1.37 11.57 10.42
N GLY A 344 -2.58 11.07 10.63
CA GLY A 344 -3.56 11.69 11.51
C GLY A 344 -4.75 10.77 11.82
N ASP A 345 -5.80 11.33 12.42
CA ASP A 345 -7.03 10.62 12.79
C ASP A 345 -6.74 9.32 13.58
N PHE A 346 -5.98 9.49 14.66
CA PHE A 346 -5.42 8.42 15.46
C PHE A 346 -6.47 7.71 16.32
N GLU A 347 -6.59 6.40 16.15
CA GLU A 347 -7.62 5.56 16.79
C GLU A 347 -6.99 4.24 17.27
N TYR A 348 -7.27 3.79 18.48
CA TYR A 348 -6.81 2.47 18.94
C TYR A 348 -7.92 1.43 18.70
N ARG A 349 -7.56 0.26 18.18
CA ARG A 349 -8.45 -0.89 17.99
C ARG A 349 -7.77 -2.19 18.42
N HIS A 350 -8.57 -3.22 18.70
CA HIS A 350 -8.08 -4.56 19.06
C HIS A 350 -7.59 -5.37 17.85
N ASN A 351 -8.07 -5.06 16.65
CA ASN A 351 -7.78 -5.80 15.41
C ASN A 351 -6.67 -5.14 14.59
N ASP A 352 -5.97 -5.95 13.79
CA ASP A 352 -5.10 -5.48 12.71
C ASP A 352 -5.88 -4.99 11.48
N LEU A 353 -5.16 -4.51 10.47
CA LEU A 353 -5.65 -4.36 9.09
C LEU A 353 -4.90 -5.34 8.21
N LYS A 354 -5.64 -6.14 7.48
CA LYS A 354 -5.18 -7.05 6.45
C LYS A 354 -5.45 -6.44 5.08
N LEU A 355 -4.82 -7.01 4.07
CA LEU A 355 -5.15 -6.71 2.68
C LEU A 355 -6.67 -6.99 2.49
N GLY A 356 -7.38 -6.15 1.73
CA GLY A 356 -8.81 -6.30 1.46
C GLY A 356 -9.77 -5.79 2.54
N ASP A 357 -9.29 -5.27 3.66
CA ASP A 357 -10.13 -4.62 4.70
C ASP A 357 -10.67 -3.23 4.26
N LEU A 358 -11.22 -3.14 3.04
CA LEU A 358 -11.84 -1.96 2.43
C LEU A 358 -13.10 -2.36 1.63
N MET A 359 -14.12 -1.51 1.61
CA MET A 359 -15.24 -1.67 0.68
C MET A 359 -14.86 -1.23 -0.74
N GLY A 360 -13.94 -0.26 -0.88
CA GLY A 360 -13.61 0.33 -2.17
C GLY A 360 -12.77 1.60 -2.08
N ASN A 361 -12.81 2.40 -3.14
CA ASN A 361 -12.14 3.70 -3.20
C ASN A 361 -13.06 4.70 -3.88
N GLU A 362 -13.14 5.90 -3.31
CA GLU A 362 -13.61 7.08 -4.00
C GLU A 362 -12.46 7.69 -4.80
N PHE A 363 -12.71 7.98 -6.06
CA PHE A 363 -11.80 8.71 -6.92
C PHE A 363 -12.42 10.07 -7.25
N THR A 364 -11.64 11.14 -7.11
CA THR A 364 -11.97 12.45 -7.72
C THR A 364 -10.93 12.73 -8.79
N ILE A 365 -11.37 12.79 -10.05
CA ILE A 365 -10.52 12.81 -11.23
C ILE A 365 -10.81 14.07 -12.04
N THR A 366 -9.82 14.94 -12.15
CA THR A 366 -9.84 16.06 -13.10
C THR A 366 -9.32 15.58 -14.45
N LEU A 367 -10.15 15.69 -15.48
CA LEU A 367 -9.75 15.59 -16.88
C LEU A 367 -9.59 17.03 -17.41
N ARG A 368 -8.37 17.40 -17.80
CA ARG A 368 -8.06 18.72 -18.40
C ARG A 368 -8.18 18.66 -19.93
N ASP A 369 -8.25 19.82 -20.57
CA ASP A 369 -8.23 19.97 -22.04
C ASP A 369 -9.24 19.03 -22.75
N CYS A 370 -10.50 19.08 -22.30
CA CYS A 370 -11.53 18.16 -22.75
C CYS A 370 -12.08 18.54 -24.14
N HIS A 371 -12.15 17.53 -25.02
CA HIS A 371 -12.60 17.65 -26.41
C HIS A 371 -13.72 16.65 -26.71
N PHE A 372 -14.80 17.11 -27.32
CA PHE A 372 -16.03 16.33 -27.50
C PHE A 372 -16.29 15.98 -28.97
N GLN A 373 -16.84 14.79 -29.23
CA GLN A 373 -17.27 14.45 -30.59
C GLN A 373 -18.34 15.42 -31.09
N ASN A 374 -18.19 15.89 -32.33
CA ASN A 374 -19.01 16.93 -32.97
C ASN A 374 -18.88 18.36 -32.41
N GLU A 375 -17.73 18.71 -31.80
CA GLU A 375 -17.47 20.08 -31.33
C GLU A 375 -16.93 21.07 -32.39
N GLU A 376 -16.60 20.58 -33.60
CA GLU A 376 -15.98 21.40 -34.65
C GLU A 376 -16.86 22.57 -35.08
N GLY A 377 -16.31 23.79 -35.02
CA GLY A 377 -17.02 25.02 -35.38
C GLY A 377 -18.01 25.55 -34.33
N LEU A 378 -18.12 24.92 -33.15
CA LEU A 378 -18.93 25.42 -32.04
C LEU A 378 -18.21 26.51 -31.23
N ASP A 379 -18.97 27.51 -30.79
CA ASP A 379 -18.52 28.53 -29.83
C ASP A 379 -18.33 27.95 -28.42
N PHE A 380 -17.58 28.62 -27.54
CA PHE A 380 -17.21 28.11 -26.22
C PHE A 380 -18.42 27.74 -25.35
N ASP A 381 -19.48 28.57 -25.31
CA ASP A 381 -20.69 28.27 -24.53
C ASP A 381 -21.46 27.08 -25.14
N GLN A 382 -21.39 26.89 -26.46
CA GLN A 382 -21.97 25.74 -27.15
C GLN A 382 -21.17 24.46 -26.85
N ARG A 383 -19.83 24.52 -26.85
CA ARG A 383 -18.95 23.42 -26.43
C ARG A 383 -19.17 23.07 -24.95
N ARG A 384 -19.31 24.05 -24.07
CA ARG A 384 -19.62 23.85 -22.65
C ARG A 384 -20.98 23.18 -22.45
N LYS A 385 -21.99 23.55 -23.24
CA LYS A 385 -23.29 22.86 -23.20
C LYS A 385 -23.16 21.41 -23.70
N LEU A 386 -22.53 21.19 -24.86
CA LEU A 386 -22.27 19.86 -25.41
C LEU A 386 -21.53 18.97 -24.40
N ALA A 387 -20.54 19.51 -23.68
CA ALA A 387 -19.82 18.82 -22.63
C ALA A 387 -20.75 18.33 -21.50
N ASN A 388 -21.67 19.17 -21.03
CA ASN A 388 -22.65 18.77 -20.01
C ASN A 388 -23.62 17.71 -20.53
N ASP A 389 -24.12 17.86 -21.76
CA ASP A 389 -25.07 16.92 -22.38
C ASP A 389 -24.40 15.54 -22.62
N VAL A 390 -23.15 15.50 -23.10
CA VAL A 390 -22.38 14.26 -23.36
C VAL A 390 -21.95 13.58 -22.05
N VAL A 391 -21.31 14.30 -21.13
CA VAL A 391 -20.83 13.73 -19.87
C VAL A 391 -21.99 13.29 -18.99
N GLY A 392 -23.06 14.08 -18.91
CA GLY A 392 -24.29 13.74 -18.18
C GLY A 392 -24.95 12.47 -18.71
N LYS A 393 -25.07 12.32 -20.04
CA LYS A 393 -25.57 11.07 -20.64
C LYS A 393 -24.65 9.88 -20.34
N ALA A 394 -23.35 10.03 -20.52
CA ALA A 394 -22.37 8.96 -20.28
C ALA A 394 -22.43 8.48 -18.82
N ILE A 395 -22.53 9.39 -17.85
CA ILE A 395 -22.66 9.10 -16.42
C ILE A 395 -23.99 8.45 -16.06
N TYR A 396 -25.10 8.89 -16.66
CA TYR A 396 -26.41 8.26 -16.44
C TYR A 396 -26.41 6.81 -16.94
N ASP A 397 -25.97 6.59 -18.19
CA ASP A 397 -25.85 5.25 -18.77
C ASP A 397 -24.90 4.36 -17.94
N PHE A 398 -23.73 4.87 -17.55
CA PHE A 398 -22.76 4.14 -16.71
C PHE A 398 -23.33 3.80 -15.33
N SER A 399 -24.09 4.70 -14.70
CA SER A 399 -24.66 4.45 -13.37
C SER A 399 -25.80 3.43 -13.40
N VAL A 400 -26.50 3.29 -14.53
CA VAL A 400 -27.59 2.31 -14.71
C VAL A 400 -27.08 0.95 -15.24
N LYS A 401 -26.15 0.96 -16.21
CA LYS A 401 -25.70 -0.23 -16.96
C LYS A 401 -24.32 -0.74 -16.54
N GLY A 402 -23.54 0.05 -15.80
CA GLY A 402 -22.19 -0.29 -15.33
C GLY A 402 -21.18 -0.52 -16.46
N PHE A 403 -20.17 -1.33 -16.15
CA PHE A 403 -19.04 -1.65 -17.02
C PHE A 403 -18.60 -3.11 -16.87
N ILE A 404 -17.97 -3.68 -17.91
CA ILE A 404 -17.35 -5.01 -17.83
C ILE A 404 -16.14 -4.91 -16.88
N ASN A 405 -16.03 -5.83 -15.93
CA ASN A 405 -15.08 -5.76 -14.81
C ASN A 405 -13.64 -6.19 -15.20
N TYR A 406 -13.17 -5.71 -16.35
CA TYR A 406 -11.87 -6.01 -16.94
C TYR A 406 -10.68 -5.74 -16.01
N TYR A 407 -9.63 -6.53 -16.21
CA TYR A 407 -8.29 -6.22 -15.76
C TYR A 407 -7.69 -5.11 -16.60
N GLY A 408 -7.37 -3.97 -15.98
CA GLY A 408 -6.73 -2.85 -16.67
C GLY A 408 -5.26 -3.11 -16.99
N LEU A 409 -4.70 -2.32 -17.93
CA LEU A 409 -3.32 -2.46 -18.44
C LEU A 409 -2.23 -2.57 -17.35
N GLN A 410 -2.45 -1.98 -16.18
CA GLN A 410 -1.54 -2.08 -15.03
C GLN A 410 -1.21 -3.54 -14.64
N ARG A 411 -2.15 -4.48 -14.81
CA ARG A 411 -1.95 -5.91 -14.49
C ARG A 411 -0.96 -6.60 -15.44
N PHE A 412 -0.88 -6.11 -16.68
CA PHE A 412 -0.05 -6.69 -17.76
C PHE A 412 1.36 -6.07 -17.83
N GLY A 413 1.64 -5.08 -16.97
CA GLY A 413 2.93 -4.40 -16.89
C GLY A 413 3.16 -3.37 -18.01
N SER A 414 4.30 -2.69 -17.93
CA SER A 414 4.70 -1.61 -18.87
C SER A 414 6.10 -1.80 -19.45
N PHE A 415 6.69 -2.99 -19.28
CA PHE A 415 8.02 -3.34 -19.79
C PHE A 415 7.95 -3.93 -21.22
N ALA A 416 9.13 -4.19 -21.81
CA ALA A 416 9.24 -4.69 -23.19
C ALA A 416 8.65 -6.10 -23.40
N ALA A 417 8.57 -6.91 -22.34
CA ALA A 417 7.77 -8.13 -22.29
C ALA A 417 6.62 -7.93 -21.30
N SER A 418 5.42 -8.40 -21.65
CA SER A 418 4.24 -8.28 -20.80
C SER A 418 4.18 -9.38 -19.73
N THR A 419 3.55 -9.06 -18.60
CA THR A 419 3.50 -9.93 -17.41
C THR A 419 2.81 -11.28 -17.70
N ASP A 420 1.78 -11.26 -18.57
CA ASP A 420 1.04 -12.44 -19.04
C ASP A 420 1.87 -13.36 -19.96
N ALA A 421 2.73 -12.80 -20.82
CA ALA A 421 3.57 -13.60 -21.71
C ALA A 421 4.64 -14.39 -20.92
N ILE A 422 5.21 -13.77 -19.89
CA ILE A 422 6.10 -14.43 -18.92
C ILE A 422 5.32 -15.54 -18.18
N GLY A 423 4.10 -15.24 -17.73
CA GLY A 423 3.20 -16.19 -17.08
C GLY A 423 2.88 -17.40 -17.94
N LEU A 424 2.58 -17.18 -19.23
CA LEU A 424 2.29 -18.25 -20.18
C LEU A 424 3.50 -19.18 -20.34
N LYS A 425 4.70 -18.64 -20.54
CA LYS A 425 5.93 -19.46 -20.63
C LYS A 425 6.19 -20.27 -19.35
N MET A 426 5.92 -19.68 -18.18
CA MET A 426 5.97 -20.38 -16.88
C MET A 426 4.91 -21.48 -16.72
N LEU A 427 3.80 -21.42 -17.48
CA LEU A 427 2.75 -22.44 -17.54
C LEU A 427 2.95 -23.45 -18.68
N GLN A 428 3.89 -23.20 -19.61
CA GLN A 428 4.31 -24.12 -20.68
C GLN A 428 5.58 -24.92 -20.31
N ASP A 429 6.05 -24.78 -19.06
CA ASP A 429 7.37 -25.24 -18.56
C ASP A 429 8.59 -24.67 -19.34
N ASP A 430 8.42 -23.61 -20.16
CA ASP A 430 9.51 -22.84 -20.77
C ASP A 430 10.10 -21.82 -19.77
N PHE A 431 10.74 -22.35 -18.74
CA PHE A 431 11.42 -21.54 -17.73
C PHE A 431 12.59 -20.73 -18.32
N LYS A 432 13.15 -21.15 -19.47
CA LYS A 432 14.23 -20.41 -20.15
C LYS A 432 13.66 -19.14 -20.78
N GLY A 433 12.65 -19.26 -21.63
CA GLY A 433 12.02 -18.10 -22.27
C GLY A 433 11.37 -17.15 -21.27
N ALA A 434 10.83 -17.65 -20.15
CA ALA A 434 10.35 -16.81 -19.06
C ALA A 434 11.48 -15.98 -18.41
N VAL A 435 12.66 -16.58 -18.18
CA VAL A 435 13.84 -15.85 -17.68
C VAL A 435 14.39 -14.85 -18.70
N GLU A 436 14.40 -15.20 -19.99
CA GLU A 436 14.85 -14.31 -21.06
C GLU A 436 13.92 -13.09 -21.19
N ASP A 437 12.60 -13.26 -21.05
CA ASP A 437 11.62 -12.16 -21.05
C ASP A 437 11.73 -11.25 -19.81
N ILE A 438 11.91 -11.81 -18.60
CA ILE A 438 12.12 -10.99 -17.39
C ILE A 438 13.39 -10.14 -17.51
N LEU A 439 14.41 -10.66 -18.20
CA LEU A 439 15.68 -9.98 -18.48
C LEU A 439 15.68 -9.21 -19.82
N ALA A 440 14.52 -9.02 -20.46
CA ALA A 440 14.38 -8.19 -21.65
C ALA A 440 14.47 -6.69 -21.29
N TYR A 441 15.00 -5.90 -22.22
CA TYR A 441 15.10 -4.45 -22.14
C TYR A 441 14.49 -3.82 -23.40
N SER A 442 14.24 -2.50 -23.37
CA SER A 442 13.79 -1.75 -24.54
C SER A 442 14.98 -1.04 -25.20
N ASP A 443 15.12 -1.17 -26.51
CA ASP A 443 16.20 -0.51 -27.26
C ASP A 443 16.09 1.03 -27.19
N VAL A 444 14.88 1.58 -27.09
CA VAL A 444 14.64 3.01 -26.84
C VAL A 444 15.23 3.45 -25.49
N ALA A 445 15.02 2.64 -24.44
CA ALA A 445 15.58 2.90 -23.12
C ALA A 445 17.10 2.69 -23.03
N LEU A 446 17.67 1.89 -23.94
CA LEU A 446 19.12 1.74 -24.10
C LEU A 446 19.74 2.94 -24.85
N ALA A 447 19.16 3.39 -25.96
CA ALA A 447 19.59 4.58 -26.68
C ALA A 447 19.58 5.83 -25.78
N ALA A 448 18.52 6.00 -24.98
CA ALA A 448 18.41 7.05 -23.97
C ALA A 448 19.41 6.89 -22.78
N ALA A 449 20.04 5.72 -22.60
CA ALA A 449 21.05 5.44 -21.59
C ALA A 449 22.50 5.57 -22.09
N ASP A 450 22.71 5.48 -23.41
CA ASP A 450 24.00 5.68 -24.09
C ASP A 450 24.14 7.07 -24.72
N GLY A 451 23.05 7.87 -24.75
CA GLY A 451 23.08 9.26 -25.23
C GLY A 451 23.07 9.38 -26.76
N THR A 452 22.68 8.33 -27.46
CA THR A 452 22.56 8.28 -28.93
C THR A 452 21.16 8.65 -29.44
N ASP A 453 20.24 8.99 -28.54
CA ASP A 453 18.87 9.37 -28.86
C ASP A 453 18.82 10.80 -29.42
N THR A 454 18.55 10.93 -30.72
CA THR A 454 18.46 12.20 -31.45
C THR A 454 17.04 12.63 -31.79
N GLU A 455 16.01 11.80 -31.55
CA GLU A 455 14.65 12.05 -32.06
C GLU A 455 13.52 11.68 -31.08
N SER A 456 13.75 10.93 -30.00
CA SER A 456 12.62 10.47 -29.16
C SER A 456 12.05 11.58 -28.26
N THR A 457 10.76 11.83 -28.39
CA THR A 457 9.95 12.71 -27.52
C THR A 457 9.66 12.05 -26.15
N ILE A 458 10.50 11.10 -25.70
CA ILE A 458 10.13 10.09 -24.70
C ILE A 458 11.02 10.20 -23.46
N GLN A 459 10.43 10.71 -22.37
CA GLN A 459 11.11 10.86 -21.07
C GLN A 459 11.29 9.50 -20.36
N VAL A 460 12.29 8.72 -20.79
CA VAL A 460 12.70 7.48 -20.09
C VAL A 460 13.33 7.82 -18.74
N SER A 461 12.90 7.17 -17.65
CA SER A 461 13.42 7.45 -16.30
C SER A 461 14.87 6.98 -16.14
N GLN A 462 15.63 7.61 -15.23
CA GLN A 462 17.03 7.25 -15.00
C GLN A 462 17.18 5.80 -14.51
N ASP A 463 16.23 5.28 -13.72
CA ASP A 463 16.25 3.89 -13.29
C ASP A 463 16.04 2.91 -14.45
N ASP A 464 15.21 3.26 -15.43
CA ASP A 464 14.91 2.38 -16.57
C ASP A 464 16.02 2.41 -17.63
N ARG A 465 16.71 3.56 -17.77
CA ARG A 465 18.00 3.67 -18.48
C ARG A 465 19.05 2.76 -17.83
N ASN A 466 19.22 2.88 -16.51
CA ASN A 466 20.16 2.07 -15.72
C ASN A 466 19.84 0.56 -15.81
N ARG A 467 18.55 0.18 -15.71
CA ARG A 467 18.06 -1.20 -15.92
C ARG A 467 18.42 -1.72 -17.31
N SER A 468 18.10 -0.96 -18.36
CA SER A 468 18.31 -1.38 -19.75
C SER A 468 19.79 -1.55 -20.07
N LYS A 469 20.64 -0.62 -19.60
CA LYS A 469 22.10 -0.73 -19.69
C LYS A 469 22.66 -1.96 -18.96
N ALA A 470 22.17 -2.24 -17.74
CA ALA A 470 22.56 -3.42 -16.97
C ALA A 470 22.17 -4.74 -17.65
N LEU A 471 20.95 -4.82 -18.20
CA LEU A 471 20.47 -6.00 -18.92
C LEU A 471 21.20 -6.19 -20.26
N HIS A 472 21.50 -5.11 -20.98
CA HIS A 472 22.34 -5.15 -22.18
C HIS A 472 23.75 -5.67 -21.87
N ILE A 473 24.39 -5.22 -20.79
CA ILE A 473 25.69 -5.74 -20.31
C ILE A 473 25.60 -7.24 -19.97
N TRP A 474 24.51 -7.68 -19.33
CA TRP A 474 24.28 -9.09 -19.03
C TRP A 474 24.13 -9.94 -20.30
N GLN A 475 23.29 -9.51 -21.26
CA GLN A 475 23.05 -10.26 -22.50
C GLN A 475 24.28 -10.30 -23.42
N THR A 476 25.03 -9.20 -23.54
CA THR A 476 26.20 -9.12 -24.45
C THR A 476 27.49 -9.68 -23.86
N LYS A 477 27.81 -9.38 -22.58
CA LYS A 477 29.07 -9.80 -21.94
C LYS A 477 28.92 -11.06 -21.08
N GLY A 478 27.72 -11.36 -20.59
CA GLY A 478 27.51 -12.35 -19.52
C GLY A 478 28.09 -11.93 -18.17
N SER A 479 28.47 -10.66 -18.00
CA SER A 479 29.16 -10.16 -16.81
C SER A 479 28.16 -9.76 -15.72
N GLY A 480 27.82 -10.73 -14.87
CA GLY A 480 26.85 -10.52 -13.79
C GLY A 480 27.26 -9.43 -12.80
N ALA A 481 28.56 -9.26 -12.51
CA ALA A 481 29.04 -8.23 -11.59
C ALA A 481 28.79 -6.81 -12.15
N GLU A 482 29.25 -6.53 -13.37
CA GLU A 482 29.04 -5.24 -14.03
C GLU A 482 27.55 -4.91 -14.17
N ALA A 483 26.71 -5.88 -14.52
CA ALA A 483 25.26 -5.69 -14.59
C ALA A 483 24.65 -5.32 -13.22
N LEU A 484 25.09 -5.96 -12.14
CA LEU A 484 24.54 -5.75 -10.80
C LEU A 484 24.90 -4.40 -10.15
N ASP A 485 26.00 -3.77 -10.61
CA ASP A 485 26.44 -2.44 -10.20
C ASP A 485 25.60 -1.33 -10.85
N PHE A 486 25.24 -1.47 -12.14
CA PHE A 486 24.36 -0.53 -12.84
C PHE A 486 22.88 -0.72 -12.51
N LEU A 487 22.42 -1.95 -12.29
CA LEU A 487 21.02 -2.24 -12.00
C LEU A 487 20.58 -1.53 -10.70
N PRO A 488 19.44 -0.80 -10.68
CA PRO A 488 18.90 -0.23 -9.44
C PRO A 488 18.43 -1.29 -8.43
N LYS A 489 18.32 -0.94 -7.14
CA LYS A 489 17.97 -1.90 -6.08
C LYS A 489 16.49 -2.36 -6.08
N LYS A 490 15.60 -1.60 -6.74
CA LYS A 490 14.16 -1.91 -6.82
C LYS A 490 13.83 -3.11 -7.72
N PHE A 491 14.68 -3.39 -8.72
CA PHE A 491 14.54 -4.47 -9.69
C PHE A 491 15.01 -5.81 -9.08
N ALA A 492 14.18 -6.33 -8.16
CA ALA A 492 14.54 -7.49 -7.34
C ALA A 492 14.50 -8.82 -8.11
N ALA A 493 13.61 -8.98 -9.09
CA ALA A 493 13.54 -10.21 -9.89
C ALA A 493 14.80 -10.36 -10.75
N GLU A 494 15.12 -9.33 -11.53
CA GLU A 494 16.28 -9.27 -12.41
C GLU A 494 17.59 -9.42 -11.61
N ARG A 495 17.68 -8.74 -10.46
CA ARG A 495 18.83 -8.86 -9.55
C ARG A 495 19.03 -10.29 -9.06
N ASN A 496 17.97 -10.92 -8.56
CA ASN A 496 18.07 -12.25 -7.97
C ASN A 496 18.37 -13.31 -9.05
N ILE A 497 17.76 -13.21 -10.23
CA ILE A 497 18.05 -14.05 -11.40
C ILE A 497 19.53 -13.92 -11.80
N ILE A 498 20.04 -12.70 -12.01
CA ILE A 498 21.44 -12.46 -12.42
C ILE A 498 22.40 -12.98 -11.34
N GLN A 499 22.10 -12.78 -10.05
CA GLN A 499 22.89 -13.32 -8.94
C GLN A 499 22.90 -14.85 -8.90
N HIS A 500 21.80 -15.52 -9.23
CA HIS A 500 21.73 -16.99 -9.27
C HIS A 500 22.48 -17.58 -10.46
N LEU A 501 22.26 -17.05 -11.67
CA LEU A 501 22.88 -17.55 -12.91
C LEU A 501 24.37 -17.24 -13.01
N SER A 502 24.83 -16.14 -12.40
CA SER A 502 26.27 -15.82 -12.25
C SER A 502 26.93 -16.48 -11.03
N SER A 503 26.16 -17.20 -10.20
CA SER A 503 26.67 -17.86 -9.00
C SER A 503 27.65 -18.97 -9.35
N ARG A 504 28.85 -18.90 -8.77
CA ARG A 504 29.88 -19.95 -8.90
C ARG A 504 29.73 -20.95 -7.75
N ASN A 505 29.75 -22.23 -8.07
CA ASN A 505 29.73 -23.29 -7.06
C ASN A 505 31.04 -23.24 -6.23
N SER A 506 30.91 -23.07 -4.92
CA SER A 506 32.04 -22.90 -4.00
C SER A 506 32.94 -24.14 -3.87
N LYS A 507 32.47 -25.32 -4.29
CA LYS A 507 33.25 -26.58 -4.26
C LYS A 507 33.99 -26.88 -5.57
N THR A 508 33.45 -26.47 -6.72
CA THR A 508 33.99 -26.79 -8.06
C THR A 508 34.61 -25.58 -8.77
N GLY A 509 34.32 -24.36 -8.31
CA GLY A 509 34.70 -23.10 -8.94
C GLY A 509 33.97 -22.79 -10.25
N ARG A 510 33.08 -23.68 -10.71
CA ARG A 510 32.39 -23.62 -12.01
C ARG A 510 31.01 -22.92 -11.93
N TYR A 511 30.52 -22.49 -13.09
CA TYR A 511 29.20 -21.87 -13.26
C TYR A 511 28.10 -22.93 -13.45
N ASP A 512 27.99 -23.86 -12.50
CA ASP A 512 27.13 -25.05 -12.60
C ASP A 512 25.62 -24.69 -12.64
N ARG A 513 25.25 -23.43 -12.35
CA ARG A 513 23.87 -22.90 -12.35
C ARG A 513 23.48 -22.07 -13.57
N ARG A 514 24.37 -21.93 -14.58
CA ARG A 514 24.10 -21.04 -15.73
C ARG A 514 22.88 -21.46 -16.57
N THR A 515 22.40 -22.69 -16.42
CA THR A 515 21.18 -23.22 -17.06
C THR A 515 20.10 -23.64 -16.05
N ASP A 516 20.22 -23.22 -14.79
CA ASP A 516 19.24 -23.50 -13.72
C ASP A 516 18.14 -22.43 -13.71
N TRP A 517 17.30 -22.47 -14.75
CA TRP A 517 16.23 -21.49 -14.98
C TRP A 517 15.15 -21.57 -13.89
N GLN A 518 14.77 -22.78 -13.48
CA GLN A 518 13.78 -22.98 -12.40
C GLN A 518 14.33 -22.49 -11.06
N GLY A 519 15.59 -22.77 -10.73
CA GLY A 519 16.26 -22.22 -9.55
C GLY A 519 16.36 -20.69 -9.58
N ALA A 520 16.63 -20.09 -10.74
CA ALA A 520 16.62 -18.64 -10.91
C ALA A 520 15.24 -18.03 -10.62
N LEU A 521 14.16 -18.57 -11.19
CA LEU A 521 12.79 -18.10 -10.90
C LEU A 521 12.38 -18.35 -9.44
N MET A 522 12.89 -19.41 -8.80
CA MET A 522 12.70 -19.66 -7.36
C MET A 522 13.36 -18.61 -6.47
N THR A 523 14.38 -17.87 -6.94
CA THR A 523 14.97 -16.74 -6.19
C THR A 523 14.09 -15.47 -6.18
N ILE A 524 13.09 -15.38 -7.07
CA ILE A 524 12.08 -14.32 -7.04
C ILE A 524 11.15 -14.56 -5.83
N PRO A 525 10.81 -13.52 -5.03
CA PRO A 525 9.82 -13.66 -3.96
C PRO A 525 8.47 -14.20 -4.47
N ARG A 526 7.80 -15.09 -3.71
CA ARG A 526 6.53 -15.73 -4.14
C ARG A 526 5.49 -14.70 -4.61
N THR A 527 5.40 -13.55 -3.93
CA THR A 527 4.49 -12.42 -4.22
C THR A 527 4.78 -11.66 -5.52
N LEU A 528 5.97 -11.80 -6.09
CA LEU A 528 6.31 -11.27 -7.42
C LEU A 528 6.29 -12.38 -8.48
N ARG A 529 6.20 -13.65 -8.06
CA ARG A 529 6.27 -14.83 -8.94
C ARG A 529 4.90 -15.28 -9.42
N LEU A 530 3.85 -15.28 -8.58
CA LEU A 530 2.52 -15.66 -9.07
C LEU A 530 1.87 -14.53 -9.87
N MET A 531 2.22 -13.26 -9.62
CA MET A 531 1.87 -12.09 -10.46
C MET A 531 1.94 -12.39 -11.97
N TYR A 532 3.01 -13.05 -12.44
CA TYR A 532 3.16 -13.47 -13.84
C TYR A 532 2.05 -14.44 -14.29
N VAL A 533 1.85 -15.54 -13.58
CA VAL A 533 0.86 -16.57 -13.96
C VAL A 533 -0.59 -16.12 -13.69
N HIS A 534 -0.82 -15.22 -12.75
CA HIS A 534 -2.10 -14.54 -12.54
C HIS A 534 -2.41 -13.57 -13.70
N ALA A 535 -1.44 -12.82 -14.23
CA ALA A 535 -1.67 -11.98 -15.41
C ALA A 535 -2.06 -12.80 -16.65
N TYR A 536 -1.56 -14.04 -16.79
CA TYR A 536 -2.09 -14.95 -17.81
C TYR A 536 -3.56 -15.34 -17.55
N GLN A 537 -3.94 -15.62 -16.29
CA GLN A 537 -5.37 -15.81 -15.95
C GLN A 537 -6.19 -14.57 -16.29
N SER A 538 -5.67 -13.36 -16.03
CA SER A 538 -6.30 -12.08 -16.37
C SER A 538 -6.49 -11.91 -17.89
N LEU A 539 -5.52 -12.32 -18.72
CA LEU A 539 -5.62 -12.29 -20.18
C LEU A 539 -6.77 -13.19 -20.68
N VAL A 540 -6.83 -14.44 -20.19
CA VAL A 540 -7.91 -15.36 -20.54
C VAL A 540 -9.25 -14.81 -20.06
N TRP A 541 -9.32 -14.34 -18.80
CA TRP A 541 -10.54 -13.79 -18.21
C TRP A 541 -11.07 -12.59 -19.01
N ASN A 542 -10.21 -11.63 -19.36
CA ASN A 542 -10.58 -10.48 -20.19
C ASN A 542 -11.11 -10.92 -21.56
N THR A 543 -10.40 -11.81 -22.25
CA THR A 543 -10.78 -12.28 -23.58
C THR A 543 -12.13 -13.01 -23.56
N VAL A 544 -12.38 -13.81 -22.52
CA VAL A 544 -13.67 -14.48 -22.30
C VAL A 544 -14.77 -13.49 -21.90
N ALA A 545 -14.49 -12.51 -21.05
CA ALA A 545 -15.46 -11.49 -20.64
C ALA A 545 -15.95 -10.66 -21.84
N GLY A 546 -15.03 -10.27 -22.73
CA GLY A 546 -15.39 -9.68 -24.04
C GLY A 546 -16.33 -10.60 -24.80
N LYS A 547 -15.93 -11.85 -25.06
CA LYS A 547 -16.76 -12.83 -25.78
C LYS A 547 -18.14 -13.08 -25.14
N ARG A 548 -18.24 -13.10 -23.80
CA ARG A 548 -19.49 -13.23 -23.04
C ARG A 548 -20.41 -12.03 -23.24
N TRP A 549 -19.85 -10.82 -23.37
CA TRP A 549 -20.61 -9.63 -23.75
C TRP A 549 -21.06 -9.69 -25.21
N THR A 550 -20.15 -9.92 -26.18
CA THR A 550 -20.50 -9.96 -27.62
C THR A 550 -21.55 -11.02 -27.96
N THR A 551 -21.59 -12.14 -27.22
CA THR A 551 -22.46 -13.28 -27.53
C THR A 551 -23.85 -13.17 -26.88
N HIS A 552 -23.93 -12.68 -25.64
CA HIS A 552 -25.16 -12.77 -24.82
C HIS A 552 -25.57 -11.44 -24.15
N GLY A 553 -24.69 -10.43 -24.12
CA GLY A 553 -24.96 -9.10 -23.57
C GLY A 553 -25.30 -9.09 -22.08
N ASP A 554 -26.26 -8.24 -21.72
CA ASP A 554 -26.79 -7.97 -20.38
C ASP A 554 -27.70 -9.09 -19.82
N LYS A 555 -28.10 -10.04 -20.66
CA LYS A 555 -29.01 -11.14 -20.28
C LYS A 555 -28.25 -12.22 -19.53
N VAL A 556 -28.84 -12.74 -18.48
CA VAL A 556 -28.40 -14.01 -17.86
C VAL A 556 -28.85 -15.16 -18.76
N VAL A 557 -27.97 -16.13 -19.02
CA VAL A 557 -28.26 -17.26 -19.91
C VAL A 557 -28.02 -18.61 -19.22
N PRO A 558 -28.65 -19.71 -19.67
CA PRO A 558 -28.40 -21.03 -19.12
C PRO A 558 -26.91 -21.38 -19.19
N GLY A 559 -26.39 -22.01 -18.14
CA GLY A 559 -24.98 -22.37 -18.01
C GLY A 559 -24.05 -21.22 -17.59
N ASP A 560 -24.50 -19.97 -17.46
CA ASP A 560 -23.74 -18.93 -16.75
C ASP A 560 -23.48 -19.36 -15.30
N LEU A 561 -22.33 -19.00 -14.74
CA LEU A 561 -21.96 -19.35 -13.37
C LEU A 561 -22.42 -18.29 -12.36
N VAL A 562 -22.91 -18.75 -11.21
CA VAL A 562 -23.24 -17.93 -10.04
C VAL A 562 -22.65 -18.56 -8.78
N LEU A 563 -22.35 -17.74 -7.76
CA LEU A 563 -21.78 -18.23 -6.50
C LEU A 563 -22.85 -18.89 -5.62
N VAL A 564 -22.52 -20.05 -5.03
CA VAL A 564 -23.48 -20.89 -4.30
C VAL A 564 -23.83 -20.27 -2.93
N ASN A 565 -22.85 -19.71 -2.22
CA ASN A 565 -23.05 -19.19 -0.87
C ASN A 565 -23.69 -17.79 -0.90
N GLU A 566 -23.19 -16.88 -1.74
CA GLU A 566 -23.79 -15.54 -1.99
C GLU A 566 -25.28 -15.57 -2.38
N HIS A 567 -25.76 -16.66 -2.99
CA HIS A 567 -27.13 -16.77 -3.51
C HIS A 567 -27.90 -17.97 -2.94
N ARG A 568 -27.55 -18.42 -1.73
CA ARG A 568 -28.24 -19.50 -1.02
C ARG A 568 -29.64 -19.08 -0.53
N ASP A 569 -29.82 -17.80 -0.24
CA ASP A 569 -31.11 -17.15 0.06
C ASP A 569 -32.11 -17.23 -1.11
N LYS A 570 -31.61 -17.14 -2.35
CA LYS A 570 -32.42 -17.32 -3.57
C LYS A 570 -32.86 -18.78 -3.81
N GLN A 571 -32.31 -19.74 -3.06
CA GLN A 571 -32.54 -21.17 -3.23
C GLN A 571 -33.46 -21.78 -2.15
N ASP A 572 -33.40 -21.31 -0.90
CA ASP A 572 -34.19 -21.84 0.22
C ASP A 572 -34.98 -20.75 0.98
N THR A 573 -36.29 -20.95 1.18
CA THR A 573 -37.18 -20.01 1.89
C THR A 573 -37.06 -20.06 3.43
N THR A 574 -35.85 -20.14 3.98
CA THR A 574 -35.61 -20.21 5.44
C THR A 574 -34.45 -19.34 5.89
N ASN A 575 -34.72 -18.39 6.78
CA ASN A 575 -33.74 -17.47 7.38
C ASN A 575 -32.52 -18.20 8.01
N THR A 576 -31.30 -17.88 7.58
CA THR A 576 -30.16 -17.76 8.52
C THR A 576 -29.05 -16.85 7.97
N THR A 577 -28.23 -16.34 8.90
CA THR A 577 -27.05 -15.46 8.77
C THR A 577 -26.30 -15.49 7.43
N THR A 578 -26.18 -14.31 6.81
CA THR A 578 -25.18 -14.02 5.78
C THR A 578 -23.79 -13.91 6.40
N ASN A 579 -23.06 -15.03 6.45
CA ASN A 579 -21.60 -14.96 6.45
C ASN A 579 -21.17 -14.39 5.08
N GLN A 580 -20.41 -13.30 5.07
CA GLN A 580 -19.69 -12.92 3.85
C GLN A 580 -18.67 -14.02 3.52
N PRO A 581 -18.51 -14.42 2.24
CA PRO A 581 -17.50 -15.39 1.86
C PRO A 581 -16.10 -14.84 2.16
N GLU A 582 -15.13 -15.72 2.49
CA GLU A 582 -13.73 -15.32 2.54
C GLU A 582 -13.25 -15.00 1.12
N THR A 583 -13.37 -13.73 0.73
CA THR A 583 -12.78 -13.18 -0.49
C THR A 583 -11.26 -13.18 -0.37
N THR A 584 -10.67 -14.32 -0.67
CA THR A 584 -9.21 -14.48 -0.79
C THR A 584 -8.63 -13.45 -1.76
N ILE A 585 -7.39 -13.03 -1.50
CA ILE A 585 -6.80 -11.90 -2.22
C ILE A 585 -5.51 -12.34 -2.88
N ASP A 586 -5.32 -11.96 -4.12
CA ASP A 586 -4.09 -12.25 -4.84
C ASP A 586 -2.93 -11.34 -4.42
N GLN A 587 -1.85 -11.42 -5.20
CA GLN A 587 -0.59 -10.75 -4.93
C GLN A 587 -0.61 -9.26 -5.27
N ASP A 588 -1.65 -8.81 -5.99
CA ASP A 588 -1.83 -7.46 -6.51
C ASP A 588 -2.92 -6.68 -5.75
N GLY A 589 -3.60 -7.32 -4.79
CA GLY A 589 -4.59 -6.71 -3.89
C GLY A 589 -6.04 -6.89 -4.33
N GLU A 590 -6.31 -7.82 -5.24
CA GLU A 590 -7.66 -8.07 -5.75
C GLU A 590 -8.38 -9.17 -4.96
N PRO A 591 -9.58 -8.93 -4.41
CA PRO A 591 -10.45 -10.02 -3.99
C PRO A 591 -10.87 -10.88 -5.19
N ILE A 592 -10.63 -12.18 -5.05
CA ILE A 592 -10.98 -13.28 -5.94
C ILE A 592 -11.61 -14.38 -5.08
N ILE A 593 -12.69 -15.00 -5.55
CA ILE A 593 -13.32 -16.09 -4.82
C ILE A 593 -12.58 -17.40 -5.11
N ASN A 594 -11.73 -17.87 -4.20
CA ASN A 594 -11.03 -19.16 -4.36
C ASN A 594 -11.91 -20.35 -3.93
N PRO A 595 -12.26 -21.29 -4.84
CA PRO A 595 -13.01 -22.50 -4.50
C PRO A 595 -12.30 -23.45 -3.52
N SER A 596 -10.99 -23.29 -3.35
CA SER A 596 -10.15 -24.08 -2.43
C SER A 596 -9.91 -23.42 -1.08
N GLY A 597 -10.45 -22.22 -0.82
CA GLY A 597 -10.18 -21.46 0.42
C GLY A 597 -8.69 -21.18 0.66
N THR A 598 -8.27 -21.21 1.92
CA THR A 598 -6.84 -21.14 2.31
C THR A 598 -6.14 -22.50 2.12
N GLU A 599 -4.79 -22.54 1.99
CA GLU A 599 -3.98 -23.77 1.85
C GLU A 599 -3.95 -24.66 3.14
N ASN A 600 -5.07 -24.80 3.85
CA ASN A 600 -5.17 -25.37 5.19
C ASN A 600 -6.18 -26.52 5.23
N ALA A 601 -5.69 -27.77 5.19
CA ALA A 601 -6.49 -29.00 5.03
C ALA A 601 -7.43 -29.37 6.20
N ASN A 602 -7.69 -28.44 7.11
CA ASN A 602 -8.63 -28.55 8.24
C ASN A 602 -9.69 -27.44 8.24
N ALA A 603 -9.80 -26.63 7.17
CA ALA A 603 -10.93 -25.73 6.96
C ALA A 603 -12.24 -26.53 6.82
N ALA A 604 -13.37 -25.93 7.18
CA ALA A 604 -14.67 -26.55 7.06
C ALA A 604 -15.23 -26.39 5.64
N ASP A 605 -16.12 -27.29 5.20
CA ASP A 605 -16.76 -27.18 3.87
C ASP A 605 -17.58 -25.89 3.69
N ALA A 606 -17.94 -25.21 4.79
CA ALA A 606 -18.59 -23.91 4.78
C ALA A 606 -17.66 -22.73 4.45
N ASP A 607 -16.34 -22.93 4.52
CA ASP A 607 -15.31 -21.92 4.25
C ASP A 607 -14.96 -21.84 2.74
N PHE A 608 -15.52 -22.74 1.92
CA PHE A 608 -15.31 -22.79 0.47
C PHE A 608 -16.51 -22.19 -0.29
N GLU A 609 -16.27 -21.17 -1.11
CA GLU A 609 -17.28 -20.67 -2.03
C GLU A 609 -17.03 -21.20 -3.44
N ARG A 610 -17.95 -22.07 -3.90
CA ARG A 610 -17.95 -22.64 -5.25
C ARG A 610 -18.99 -21.92 -6.11
N ALA A 611 -18.72 -21.83 -7.41
CA ALA A 611 -19.71 -21.42 -8.39
C ALA A 611 -20.45 -22.64 -8.94
N ARG A 612 -21.69 -22.45 -9.41
CA ARG A 612 -22.44 -23.46 -10.16
C ARG A 612 -23.05 -22.85 -11.43
N PRO A 613 -23.26 -23.65 -12.49
CA PRO A 613 -24.05 -23.23 -13.64
C PRO A 613 -25.53 -23.05 -13.26
N LEU A 614 -26.16 -22.05 -13.85
CA LEU A 614 -27.61 -21.85 -13.82
C LEU A 614 -28.33 -22.81 -14.77
N SER A 615 -29.43 -23.40 -14.31
CA SER A 615 -30.38 -24.10 -15.17
C SER A 615 -31.21 -23.12 -16.00
N ALA A 616 -31.88 -23.62 -17.05
CA ALA A 616 -32.69 -22.77 -17.93
C ALA A 616 -33.85 -22.08 -17.18
N ALA A 617 -34.52 -22.80 -16.27
CA ALA A 617 -35.61 -22.24 -15.47
C ALA A 617 -35.13 -21.13 -14.52
N GLU A 618 -33.91 -21.22 -13.98
CA GLU A 618 -33.34 -20.18 -13.12
C GLU A 618 -32.91 -18.94 -13.92
N ALA A 619 -32.32 -19.13 -15.10
CA ALA A 619 -31.97 -18.01 -15.99
C ALA A 619 -33.23 -17.24 -16.46
N GLU A 620 -34.33 -17.96 -16.74
CA GLU A 620 -35.63 -17.37 -17.12
C GLU A 620 -36.43 -16.81 -15.93
N SER A 621 -36.06 -17.13 -14.68
CA SER A 621 -36.82 -16.74 -13.48
C SER A 621 -36.77 -15.25 -13.13
N GLY A 622 -35.77 -14.51 -13.63
CA GLY A 622 -35.48 -13.13 -13.23
C GLY A 622 -34.92 -12.94 -11.81
N GLN A 623 -34.67 -14.02 -11.05
CA GLN A 623 -34.02 -13.96 -9.73
C GLN A 623 -32.52 -13.64 -9.79
N TYR A 624 -31.91 -13.93 -10.94
CA TYR A 624 -30.50 -13.68 -11.24
C TYR A 624 -30.36 -12.57 -12.28
N THR A 625 -29.31 -11.77 -12.10
CA THR A 625 -28.97 -10.58 -12.89
C THR A 625 -27.54 -10.68 -13.39
N VAL A 626 -27.15 -9.87 -14.36
CA VAL A 626 -25.76 -9.85 -14.87
C VAL A 626 -24.72 -9.48 -13.81
N TRP A 627 -25.15 -8.88 -12.69
CA TRP A 627 -24.32 -8.59 -11.51
C TRP A 627 -24.06 -9.81 -10.64
N ASP A 628 -24.94 -10.82 -10.67
CA ASP A 628 -24.75 -12.07 -9.94
C ASP A 628 -23.71 -12.98 -10.63
N VAL A 629 -23.64 -12.90 -11.98
CA VAL A 629 -22.80 -13.74 -12.85
C VAL A 629 -21.30 -13.57 -12.59
N VAL A 630 -20.60 -14.69 -12.46
CA VAL A 630 -19.14 -14.78 -12.38
C VAL A 630 -18.53 -15.51 -13.58
N LEU A 631 -17.28 -15.20 -13.88
CA LEU A 631 -16.46 -15.94 -14.85
C LEU A 631 -15.20 -16.47 -14.14
N PRO A 632 -14.76 -17.71 -14.42
CA PRO A 632 -13.60 -18.32 -13.77
C PRO A 632 -12.27 -17.80 -14.34
N GLN A 633 -11.29 -17.64 -13.46
CA GLN A 633 -9.88 -17.62 -13.79
C GLN A 633 -9.41 -19.08 -13.99
N PRO A 634 -8.73 -19.44 -15.10
CA PRO A 634 -8.36 -20.83 -15.37
C PRO A 634 -7.50 -21.46 -14.27
N GLY A 635 -7.86 -22.66 -13.84
CA GLY A 635 -7.19 -23.36 -12.74
C GLY A 635 -7.71 -24.79 -12.53
N PHE A 636 -7.18 -25.50 -11.54
CA PHE A 636 -7.46 -26.92 -11.32
C PHE A 636 -8.66 -27.25 -10.40
N ASP A 637 -9.32 -26.25 -9.80
CA ASP A 637 -10.46 -26.42 -8.86
C ASP A 637 -11.63 -25.46 -9.20
N VAL A 638 -11.67 -24.94 -10.44
CA VAL A 638 -12.77 -24.09 -10.93
C VAL A 638 -13.73 -24.84 -11.83
N GLU A 639 -15.03 -24.55 -11.68
CA GLU A 639 -16.06 -24.91 -12.64
C GLU A 639 -16.05 -23.93 -13.83
N TYR A 640 -16.46 -24.42 -15.01
CA TYR A 640 -16.56 -23.62 -16.24
C TYR A 640 -18.02 -23.52 -16.72
N PRO A 641 -18.42 -22.42 -17.40
CA PRO A 641 -19.81 -22.23 -17.84
C PRO A 641 -20.30 -23.37 -18.74
N GLN A 642 -21.46 -23.94 -18.45
CA GLN A 642 -22.04 -25.06 -19.23
C GLN A 642 -22.77 -24.58 -20.49
N ASN A 643 -22.13 -23.68 -21.25
CA ASN A 643 -22.65 -23.09 -22.48
C ASN A 643 -21.50 -22.78 -23.47
N SER A 644 -21.78 -21.99 -24.51
CA SER A 644 -20.80 -21.61 -25.55
C SER A 644 -19.54 -20.91 -25.01
N ILE A 645 -19.60 -20.34 -23.81
CA ILE A 645 -18.47 -19.63 -23.19
C ILE A 645 -17.48 -20.62 -22.55
N GLY A 646 -17.94 -21.73 -21.98
CA GLY A 646 -17.07 -22.82 -21.53
C GLY A 646 -16.31 -23.49 -22.68
N ALA A 647 -16.99 -23.69 -23.82
CA ALA A 647 -16.33 -24.14 -25.04
C ALA A 647 -15.25 -23.14 -25.51
N PHE A 648 -15.52 -21.83 -25.40
CA PHE A 648 -14.58 -20.77 -25.80
C PHE A 648 -13.33 -20.70 -24.91
N TYR A 649 -13.37 -21.06 -23.62
CA TYR A 649 -12.14 -21.25 -22.82
C TYR A 649 -11.21 -22.27 -23.48
N THR A 650 -11.76 -23.41 -23.91
CA THR A 650 -11.00 -24.50 -24.54
C THR A 650 -10.47 -24.08 -25.92
N GLU A 651 -11.29 -23.39 -26.72
CA GLU A 651 -10.89 -22.81 -28.01
C GLU A 651 -9.75 -21.80 -27.86
N PHE A 652 -9.90 -20.82 -26.96
CA PHE A 652 -8.93 -19.74 -26.80
C PHE A 652 -7.62 -20.26 -26.21
N MET A 653 -7.67 -21.00 -25.10
CA MET A 653 -6.46 -21.51 -24.43
C MET A 653 -5.72 -22.54 -25.30
N GLY A 654 -6.44 -23.39 -26.04
CA GLY A 654 -5.88 -24.31 -27.02
C GLY A 654 -5.30 -23.65 -28.28
N SER A 655 -5.67 -22.38 -28.56
CA SER A 655 -5.14 -21.63 -29.69
C SER A 655 -3.68 -21.19 -29.49
N ALA A 656 -3.01 -20.81 -30.59
CA ALA A 656 -1.68 -20.21 -30.52
C ALA A 656 -1.62 -18.87 -29.75
N LYS A 657 -2.74 -18.19 -29.53
CA LYS A 657 -2.81 -16.96 -28.71
C LYS A 657 -2.95 -17.26 -27.21
N GLY A 658 -3.69 -18.31 -26.85
CA GLY A 658 -3.75 -18.82 -25.47
C GLY A 658 -2.59 -19.74 -25.10
N GLY A 659 -1.77 -20.13 -26.08
CA GLY A 659 -0.52 -20.87 -25.88
C GLY A 659 -0.66 -22.39 -25.79
N GLY A 660 -1.74 -22.97 -26.30
CA GLY A 660 -1.93 -24.43 -26.37
C GLY A 660 -2.13 -25.10 -25.01
N LEU A 661 -2.75 -24.39 -24.05
CA LEU A 661 -3.05 -24.92 -22.72
C LEU A 661 -4.49 -25.45 -22.63
N ASP A 662 -4.70 -26.48 -21.82
CA ASP A 662 -6.02 -27.06 -21.52
C ASP A 662 -6.59 -26.45 -20.22
N PRO A 663 -7.78 -25.81 -20.25
CA PRO A 663 -8.43 -25.28 -19.05
C PRO A 663 -8.74 -26.32 -17.98
N TYR A 664 -9.00 -27.57 -18.36
CA TYR A 664 -9.30 -28.67 -17.45
C TYR A 664 -8.04 -29.39 -16.92
N HIS A 665 -6.88 -29.13 -17.52
CA HIS A 665 -5.59 -29.68 -17.10
C HIS A 665 -4.60 -28.58 -16.70
N MET A 666 -4.95 -27.78 -15.68
CA MET A 666 -4.14 -26.65 -15.18
C MET A 666 -3.14 -26.98 -14.05
N ARG A 667 -2.96 -28.27 -13.70
CA ARG A 667 -1.86 -28.69 -12.80
C ARG A 667 -0.53 -28.71 -13.57
N ARG A 668 0.58 -28.35 -12.92
CA ARG A 668 1.92 -28.23 -13.55
C ARG A 668 2.97 -29.05 -12.80
N SER A 669 4.06 -29.38 -13.50
CA SER A 669 5.21 -30.10 -12.92
C SER A 669 5.81 -29.35 -11.73
N TRP A 670 5.85 -28.02 -11.83
CA TRP A 670 6.23 -27.10 -10.77
C TRP A 670 5.00 -26.68 -9.96
N ARG A 671 4.95 -27.07 -8.67
CA ARG A 671 3.82 -26.73 -7.77
C ARG A 671 3.55 -25.22 -7.71
N GLU A 672 4.58 -24.37 -7.75
CA GLU A 672 4.43 -22.91 -7.65
C GLU A 672 3.77 -22.26 -8.87
N THR A 673 3.61 -22.97 -10.01
CA THR A 673 2.83 -22.49 -11.16
C THR A 673 1.51 -23.26 -11.33
N SER A 674 1.18 -24.16 -10.41
CA SER A 674 -0.13 -24.84 -10.37
C SER A 674 -1.15 -23.97 -9.64
N LEU A 675 -2.05 -23.33 -10.40
CA LEU A 675 -3.07 -22.44 -9.84
C LEU A 675 -4.40 -23.17 -9.61
N SER A 676 -5.02 -22.96 -8.45
CA SER A 676 -6.39 -23.41 -8.15
C SER A 676 -7.41 -22.84 -9.14
N GLY A 677 -7.17 -21.59 -9.57
CA GLY A 677 -8.21 -20.75 -10.15
C GLY A 677 -9.05 -20.09 -9.07
N GLY A 678 -9.98 -19.25 -9.50
CA GLY A 678 -10.94 -18.54 -8.67
C GLY A 678 -12.00 -17.87 -9.54
N TYR A 679 -13.01 -17.25 -8.93
CA TYR A 679 -14.10 -16.59 -9.66
C TYR A 679 -14.04 -15.07 -9.50
N ARG A 680 -14.45 -14.34 -10.54
CA ARG A 680 -14.60 -12.87 -10.56
C ARG A 680 -15.93 -12.49 -11.20
N LYS A 681 -16.62 -11.53 -10.57
CA LYS A 681 -17.88 -10.93 -11.06
C LYS A 681 -17.69 -10.32 -12.45
N PHE A 682 -18.53 -10.72 -13.41
CA PHE A 682 -18.40 -10.37 -14.83
C PHE A 682 -18.61 -8.87 -15.08
N MET A 683 -19.73 -8.35 -14.60
CA MET A 683 -20.08 -6.93 -14.66
C MET A 683 -19.80 -6.23 -13.33
N SER A 684 -19.63 -4.91 -13.38
CA SER A 684 -19.44 -4.07 -12.20
C SER A 684 -20.19 -2.75 -12.32
N ARG A 685 -20.75 -2.32 -11.19
CA ARG A 685 -21.41 -1.02 -11.03
C ARG A 685 -20.68 -0.21 -9.95
N PRO A 686 -20.73 1.13 -10.00
CA PRO A 686 -20.23 1.96 -8.91
C PRO A 686 -21.06 1.76 -7.63
N LEU A 687 -20.48 2.09 -6.48
CA LEU A 687 -21.14 1.99 -5.17
C LEU A 687 -22.21 3.07 -4.96
N GLN A 688 -22.06 4.21 -5.64
CA GLN A 688 -23.00 5.34 -5.68
C GLN A 688 -23.08 5.89 -7.11
N PRO A 689 -24.17 6.59 -7.49
CA PRO A 689 -24.24 7.30 -8.76
C PRO A 689 -23.08 8.29 -8.92
N LEU A 690 -22.54 8.41 -10.13
CA LEU A 690 -21.40 9.30 -10.39
C LEU A 690 -21.85 10.77 -10.37
N ALA A 691 -20.99 11.63 -9.83
CA ALA A 691 -21.14 13.08 -9.90
C ALA A 691 -20.10 13.68 -10.86
N PHE A 692 -20.43 14.81 -11.49
CA PHE A 692 -19.51 15.55 -12.35
C PHE A 692 -19.74 17.05 -12.29
N GLU A 693 -18.69 17.79 -12.62
CA GLU A 693 -18.73 19.24 -12.79
C GLU A 693 -17.93 19.63 -14.05
N VAL A 694 -18.47 20.57 -14.84
CA VAL A 694 -17.83 21.08 -16.06
C VAL A 694 -17.35 22.51 -15.82
N HIS A 695 -16.03 22.65 -15.68
CA HIS A 695 -15.33 23.89 -15.35
C HIS A 695 -14.74 24.54 -16.61
N GLU A 696 -14.73 25.87 -16.67
CA GLU A 696 -13.97 26.64 -17.64
C GLU A 696 -12.66 27.11 -17.00
N TYR A 697 -11.55 27.12 -17.76
CA TYR A 697 -10.26 27.60 -17.26
C TYR A 697 -9.40 28.19 -18.39
N THR A 698 -8.37 28.95 -18.01
CA THR A 698 -7.28 29.37 -18.90
C THR A 698 -5.95 28.83 -18.39
N LYS A 699 -5.49 29.33 -17.22
CA LYS A 699 -4.22 28.98 -16.59
C LYS A 699 -4.07 27.44 -16.44
N PRO A 700 -3.09 26.79 -17.08
CA PRO A 700 -2.96 25.32 -17.06
C PRO A 700 -2.85 24.68 -15.67
N ASP A 701 -2.30 25.40 -14.70
CA ASP A 701 -2.08 24.94 -13.31
C ASP A 701 -3.21 25.31 -12.32
N GLU A 702 -4.35 25.84 -12.78
CA GLU A 702 -5.52 26.10 -11.94
C GLU A 702 -5.99 24.84 -11.19
N GLN A 703 -6.46 24.94 -9.94
CA GLN A 703 -6.84 23.78 -9.12
C GLN A 703 -8.34 23.76 -8.78
N PHE A 704 -9.08 22.83 -9.40
CA PHE A 704 -10.54 22.69 -9.22
C PHE A 704 -10.95 21.97 -7.93
N VAL A 705 -10.08 21.15 -7.33
CA VAL A 705 -10.40 20.31 -6.17
C VAL A 705 -9.38 20.52 -5.05
N GLU A 706 -9.85 21.00 -3.88
CA GLU A 706 -9.02 21.10 -2.67
C GLU A 706 -8.59 19.72 -2.16
N THR A 707 -7.31 19.54 -1.84
CA THR A 707 -6.83 18.35 -1.12
C THR A 707 -7.06 18.47 0.39
N ASP A 708 -7.08 17.34 1.10
CA ASP A 708 -7.24 17.33 2.56
C ASP A 708 -6.13 18.12 3.29
N MET A 709 -4.91 18.16 2.76
CA MET A 709 -3.84 19.00 3.32
C MET A 709 -4.10 20.50 3.13
N GLN A 710 -4.74 20.92 2.03
CA GLN A 710 -5.16 22.31 1.82
C GLN A 710 -6.32 22.67 2.75
N ARG A 711 -7.31 21.78 2.91
CA ARG A 711 -8.41 21.91 3.88
C ARG A 711 -7.90 22.06 5.31
N LEU A 712 -6.91 21.25 5.70
CA LEU A 712 -6.23 21.33 7.00
C LEU A 712 -5.43 22.63 7.22
N GLY A 713 -4.81 23.17 6.16
CA GLY A 713 -4.16 24.48 6.21
C GLY A 713 -5.19 25.58 6.48
N ARG A 714 -6.19 25.68 5.61
CA ARG A 714 -7.31 26.63 5.71
C ARG A 714 -8.00 26.59 7.08
N ALA A 715 -8.25 25.40 7.64
CA ALA A 715 -8.84 25.24 8.97
C ALA A 715 -7.95 25.76 10.12
N ARG A 716 -6.62 25.70 9.97
CA ARG A 716 -5.67 26.25 10.96
C ARG A 716 -5.57 27.78 10.87
N ASP A 717 -5.62 28.32 9.66
CA ASP A 717 -5.47 29.75 9.44
C ASP A 717 -6.74 30.52 9.81
N VAL A 718 -7.94 29.94 9.63
CA VAL A 718 -9.19 30.47 10.24
C VAL A 718 -9.13 30.47 11.78
N GLY A 719 -8.29 29.61 12.39
CA GLY A 719 -8.03 29.56 13.83
C GLY A 719 -7.06 30.63 14.36
N LYS A 720 -6.45 31.43 13.49
CA LYS A 720 -5.59 32.57 13.85
C LYS A 720 -6.19 33.84 13.24
N GLY A 721 -6.37 34.88 14.05
CA GLY A 721 -7.01 36.12 13.59
C GLY A 721 -6.37 36.67 12.31
N ALA A 722 -7.21 37.02 11.33
CA ALA A 722 -6.79 37.42 9.99
C ALA A 722 -5.71 38.51 10.01
N GLY A 723 -4.63 38.29 9.25
CA GLY A 723 -3.44 39.13 9.31
C GLY A 723 -2.38 38.69 8.30
N GLY A 724 -2.69 38.83 7.00
CA GLY A 724 -1.75 38.48 5.94
C GLY A 724 -2.37 38.19 4.58
N ASP A 725 -3.34 38.98 4.11
CA ASP A 725 -3.69 38.99 2.69
C ASP A 725 -2.54 39.60 1.90
N ALA A 726 -1.56 38.77 1.55
CA ALA A 726 -0.47 39.13 0.67
C ALA A 726 -0.96 39.00 -0.78
N GLU A 727 -1.64 40.02 -1.27
CA GLU A 727 -1.89 40.19 -2.71
C GLU A 727 -0.53 40.19 -3.43
N MET A 728 -0.24 39.12 -4.16
CA MET A 728 0.86 39.13 -5.13
C MET A 728 0.39 39.89 -6.36
N GLU A 729 0.98 41.06 -6.59
CA GLU A 729 0.84 41.79 -7.85
C GLU A 729 1.48 40.98 -8.99
N GLU A 730 0.74 40.04 -9.59
CA GLU A 730 1.10 39.43 -10.88
C GLU A 730 0.98 40.47 -12.00
N GLY A 731 2.00 41.31 -12.11
CA GLY A 731 2.24 42.19 -13.25
C GLY A 731 2.77 41.40 -14.46
N GLU A 732 2.01 40.43 -14.94
CA GLU A 732 2.31 39.65 -16.16
C GLU A 732 1.35 40.02 -17.30
N GLU A 733 1.86 39.97 -18.53
CA GLU A 733 1.14 40.44 -19.72
C GLU A 733 0.01 39.45 -20.09
N LYS A 734 -1.18 39.99 -20.37
CA LYS A 734 -2.32 39.17 -20.81
C LYS A 734 -2.15 38.72 -22.26
N GLU A 735 -1.41 37.63 -22.46
CA GLU A 735 -1.69 36.77 -23.61
C GLU A 735 -3.13 36.24 -23.49
N GLU A 736 -3.89 36.29 -24.58
CA GLU A 736 -5.27 35.78 -24.61
C GLU A 736 -5.26 34.25 -24.71
N GLU A 737 -4.88 33.57 -23.61
CA GLU A 737 -4.97 32.11 -23.51
C GLU A 737 -6.40 31.64 -23.83
N ALA A 738 -6.51 30.79 -24.87
CA ALA A 738 -7.79 30.26 -25.30
C ALA A 738 -8.47 29.45 -24.18
N LYS A 739 -9.73 29.78 -23.87
CA LYS A 739 -10.52 29.08 -22.85
C LYS A 739 -10.60 27.57 -23.12
N LYS A 740 -10.35 26.78 -22.08
CA LYS A 740 -10.40 25.31 -22.09
C LYS A 740 -11.50 24.80 -21.17
N ILE A 741 -11.90 23.55 -21.39
CA ILE A 741 -12.90 22.84 -20.59
C ILE A 741 -12.19 21.79 -19.75
N ALA A 742 -12.44 21.79 -18.45
CA ALA A 742 -12.09 20.70 -17.55
C ALA A 742 -13.35 19.98 -17.07
N VAL A 743 -13.27 18.67 -16.89
CA VAL A 743 -14.35 17.84 -16.32
C VAL A 743 -13.82 17.19 -15.05
N VAL A 744 -14.41 17.52 -13.92
CA VAL A 744 -14.17 16.83 -12.65
C VAL A 744 -15.18 15.70 -12.53
N LEU A 745 -14.70 14.49 -12.27
CA LEU A 745 -15.51 13.27 -12.09
C LEU A 745 -15.30 12.72 -10.68
N THR A 746 -16.39 12.50 -9.94
CA THR A 746 -16.35 11.79 -8.65
C THR A 746 -17.06 10.45 -8.78
N LEU A 747 -16.33 9.37 -8.51
CA LEU A 747 -16.82 7.99 -8.63
C LEU A 747 -16.39 7.13 -7.43
N GLN A 748 -17.32 6.41 -6.84
CA GLN A 748 -17.05 5.40 -5.81
C GLN A 748 -17.07 4.02 -6.44
N LEU A 749 -15.93 3.34 -6.44
CA LEU A 749 -15.75 1.99 -6.98
C LEU A 749 -15.45 1.00 -5.85
N ALA A 750 -15.91 -0.23 -5.98
CA ALA A 750 -15.64 -1.31 -5.03
C ALA A 750 -14.15 -1.73 -5.07
N SER A 751 -13.76 -2.60 -4.13
CA SER A 751 -12.51 -3.35 -4.24
C SER A 751 -12.47 -4.17 -5.56
N SER A 752 -11.27 -4.49 -6.06
CA SER A 752 -11.05 -5.12 -7.39
C SER A 752 -11.46 -4.31 -8.64
N GLN A 753 -12.11 -3.14 -8.52
CA GLN A 753 -12.56 -2.33 -9.67
C GLN A 753 -11.51 -1.29 -10.11
N TYR A 754 -11.25 -1.20 -11.42
CA TYR A 754 -10.26 -0.30 -12.01
C TYR A 754 -10.87 1.04 -12.46
N ALA A 755 -10.44 2.16 -11.86
CA ALA A 755 -10.84 3.50 -12.29
C ALA A 755 -10.49 3.80 -13.77
N THR A 756 -9.43 3.21 -14.30
CA THR A 756 -9.09 3.30 -15.73
C THR A 756 -10.11 2.61 -16.63
N MET A 757 -10.73 1.51 -16.19
CA MET A 757 -11.79 0.83 -16.94
C MET A 757 -13.14 1.59 -16.84
N ALA A 758 -13.41 2.23 -15.70
CA ALA A 758 -14.53 3.16 -15.57
C ALA A 758 -14.36 4.38 -16.50
N LEU A 759 -13.20 5.03 -16.51
CA LEU A 759 -12.88 6.13 -17.45
C LEU A 759 -12.96 5.67 -18.91
N ARG A 760 -12.46 4.47 -19.24
CA ARG A 760 -12.59 3.88 -20.58
C ARG A 760 -14.05 3.78 -21.01
N GLU A 761 -14.93 3.22 -20.17
CA GLU A 761 -16.35 3.09 -20.47
C GLU A 761 -17.06 4.45 -20.58
N LEU A 762 -16.61 5.50 -19.87
CA LEU A 762 -17.14 6.86 -20.01
C LEU A 762 -16.65 7.59 -21.27
N MET A 763 -15.36 7.47 -21.60
CA MET A 763 -14.68 8.31 -22.62
C MET A 763 -14.65 7.69 -24.02
N LYS A 764 -14.86 6.37 -24.13
CA LYS A 764 -14.94 5.62 -25.40
C LYS A 764 -13.71 5.85 -26.30
N ALA A 765 -13.91 5.84 -27.62
CA ALA A 765 -12.91 6.14 -28.63
C ALA A 765 -12.33 7.57 -28.58
N GLY A 766 -12.84 8.45 -27.70
CA GLY A 766 -12.18 9.73 -27.41
C GLY A 766 -10.87 9.54 -26.62
N GLY A 767 -10.87 8.58 -25.71
CA GLY A 767 -9.66 8.10 -25.02
C GLY A 767 -9.12 9.01 -23.92
N VAL A 768 -8.57 8.36 -22.87
CA VAL A 768 -7.77 9.01 -21.84
C VAL A 768 -6.40 9.35 -22.42
N ARG A 769 -6.01 10.63 -22.42
CA ARG A 769 -4.65 11.07 -22.76
C ARG A 769 -3.82 11.20 -21.49
N ALA A 770 -2.98 10.22 -21.17
CA ALA A 770 -2.11 10.33 -19.99
C ALA A 770 -1.07 11.45 -20.18
N TYR A 771 -1.01 12.43 -19.27
CA TYR A 771 -0.06 13.54 -19.39
C TYR A 771 1.38 13.04 -19.27
N LYS A 772 2.13 13.16 -20.37
CA LYS A 772 3.58 12.98 -20.42
C LYS A 772 4.21 14.34 -20.11
N PRO A 773 4.91 14.51 -18.97
CA PRO A 773 5.54 15.79 -18.67
C PRO A 773 6.71 16.02 -19.63
N GLU A 774 6.68 17.13 -20.35
CA GLU A 774 7.88 17.68 -20.97
C GLU A 774 8.71 18.37 -19.86
N PHE A 775 9.94 17.90 -19.68
CA PHE A 775 10.90 18.32 -18.65
C PHE A 775 10.47 18.19 -17.18
N MET A 776 11.06 17.19 -16.50
CA MET A 776 11.67 17.45 -15.18
C MET A 776 13.12 16.94 -15.15
N GLY A 777 14.05 17.83 -15.51
CA GLY A 777 15.48 17.58 -15.41
C GLY A 777 16.00 17.73 -13.98
N GLY A 778 16.17 16.60 -13.28
CA GLY A 778 17.09 16.44 -12.16
C GLY A 778 16.71 17.03 -10.80
N ARG A 779 16.42 16.14 -9.84
CA ARG A 779 17.08 16.11 -8.52
C ARG A 779 17.00 14.71 -7.90
#